data_AF-A0A2J4G6N3-F1
#
_entry.id   AF-A0A2J4G6N3-F1
#
_cell.length_a   1.000
_cell.length_b   1.000
_cell.length_c   1.000
_cell.angle_alpha   90.00
_cell.angle_beta   90.00
_cell.angle_gamma   90.00
#
_symmetry.space_group_name_H-M   'P 1'
#
loop_
_entity.id
_entity.type
_entity.pdbx_description
1 polymer ?
#
loop_
_entity_poly.entity_id
_entity_poly.type
_entity_poly.pdbx_seq_one_letter_code
_entity_poly.pdbx_strand_id
1 'polypeptide(L)'
;MSSKVISGVKFGILSPDLIRKIAVMRIETSELYDEEGFPIPGGLMDRRLGSIEPGTVCQTCGNRAVNCPGHFGYIELARPVIHPEFAPYIANILKATCRHCGRVKLTQEKIETWKRRMESVAKHWPSLKYKYARSIMEEAAKVQKCPHCGRVQYKIKLEKPYTFYEEREGGLVKLTPLEVRERLERIPDEDLKLLGLDPKEARPEWMVLRVLPVVPPSVRPSITLESGDRSEDDLTHKLVDIVRVNQRLKESIEAGSPPLIIEDLWGLLQYHVATYFNNELPGVPAAKHRSGRPLRTLAQRLKGKEGRFRGSLAGKRVDFSARTVISPDPNLSINEVGVPIDVAKVLTVPEKVTPWNLEKLRKLVINGPDTWPGANYIIRPDGSRIDLRYAKHREEIAQTLKPGYIVERHLQDGDIVLFNRQPSLHRMSIMAHVVKVLPYKTFRLNLLVTIPYNADFDGDEMNLHVPQNEEAQAEARTLMLVQEHIMTPRYGAPIIGAIHDYITGAYLITRKDAIFDKHKAALLLYNANYRGEMPEPAILKPGPYWTGKQLVSVFLPSDMNYVGRAAVVPASGKCDQEYCENDGFILIKNGKLLLGVFDKQAVGAEKHGTVLHEIVREYGVGKAKELMDGLYKMFITYLDMYGFTMGLDSIEIPPEAEQEIARILQESEKRVFELIEHYMKGELQPMPGKTRKETLEDLIMNVLAEARSRAGEIAGMYLGLKNHAVIMAKTGARGSMLNLTQMAAAVGQQSVRGKRIERGYTERTLPHFEKGDLSPLSKGFVYSSFRRGLTPVEFFFHAISGREGLVDTAVRTAQSGYMYRRLQSAIQDFYVAYDGTVRNSEGMIIQFRYGEDGVDPARSDHGKPVDVEKIVKKVALKGEA
;
A
#
# COMPACT_ATOMS: atom_id res chain seq x y z
N MET A 1 24.66 -21.68 21.51
CA MET A 1 24.01 -20.64 22.34
C MET A 1 22.52 -20.69 22.06
N SER A 2 21.68 -20.88 23.08
CA SER A 2 20.22 -20.75 22.91
C SER A 2 19.90 -19.30 22.53
N SER A 3 19.40 -19.08 21.32
CA SER A 3 18.96 -17.76 20.88
C SER A 3 17.89 -17.24 21.84
N LYS A 4 18.13 -16.12 22.51
CA LYS A 4 17.11 -15.46 23.32
C LYS A 4 16.23 -14.60 22.42
N VAL A 5 14.93 -14.60 22.69
CA VAL A 5 13.94 -13.74 22.01
C VAL A 5 13.56 -12.60 22.94
N ILE A 6 13.27 -11.42 22.39
CA ILE A 6 12.85 -10.25 23.18
C ILE A 6 11.38 -10.44 23.59
N SER A 7 11.10 -10.56 24.88
CA SER A 7 9.73 -10.70 25.40
C SER A 7 8.97 -9.37 25.44
N GLY A 8 9.67 -8.24 25.57
CA GLY A 8 9.07 -6.91 25.63
C GLY A 8 10.10 -5.82 25.92
N VAL A 9 9.69 -4.57 25.82
CA VAL A 9 10.53 -3.39 26.08
C VAL A 9 9.85 -2.51 27.14
N LYS A 10 10.53 -2.29 28.27
CA LYS A 10 10.06 -1.38 29.32
C LYS A 10 10.68 0.00 29.10
N PHE A 11 9.86 0.98 28.73
CA PHE A 11 10.30 2.36 28.57
C PHE A 11 10.38 3.09 29.93
N GLY A 12 11.32 4.02 30.05
CA GLY A 12 11.55 4.84 31.23
C GLY A 12 12.34 6.11 30.90
N ILE A 13 12.67 6.89 31.92
CA ILE A 13 13.54 8.07 31.82
C ILE A 13 14.91 7.67 32.38
N LEU A 14 15.98 8.00 31.65
CA LEU A 14 17.34 7.69 32.10
C LEU A 14 17.70 8.54 33.32
N SER A 15 18.02 7.89 34.44
CA SER A 15 18.53 8.58 35.62
C SER A 15 19.95 9.10 35.39
N PRO A 16 20.37 10.19 36.06
CA PRO A 16 21.74 10.69 35.97
C PRO A 16 22.80 9.62 36.31
N ASP A 17 22.54 8.79 37.31
CA ASP A 17 23.46 7.74 37.74
C ASP A 17 23.53 6.59 36.73
N LEU A 18 22.40 6.26 36.10
CA LEU A 18 22.37 5.28 35.02
C LEU A 18 23.13 5.79 33.79
N ILE A 19 23.00 7.07 33.44
CA ILE A 19 23.75 7.67 32.32
C ILE A 19 25.25 7.58 32.59
N ARG A 20 25.71 7.93 33.80
CA ARG A 20 27.13 7.81 34.19
C ARG A 20 27.61 6.36 34.16
N LYS A 21 26.77 5.40 34.55
CA LYS A 21 27.10 3.97 34.55
C LYS A 21 27.21 3.37 33.14
N ILE A 22 26.37 3.81 32.21
CA ILE A 22 26.36 3.33 30.82
C ILE A 22 27.50 3.98 30.01
N ALA A 23 27.85 5.22 30.33
CA ALA A 23 28.86 5.96 29.61
C ALA A 23 30.28 5.50 29.97
N VAL A 24 31.15 5.44 28.96
CA VAL A 24 32.55 4.98 29.13
C VAL A 24 33.50 6.10 29.48
N MET A 25 33.13 7.35 29.19
CA MET A 25 33.94 8.52 29.49
C MET A 25 33.09 9.79 29.62
N ARG A 26 33.66 10.76 30.34
CA ARG A 26 33.20 12.14 30.38
C ARG A 26 33.79 12.91 29.21
N ILE A 27 32.98 13.73 28.54
CA ILE A 27 33.47 14.67 27.52
C ILE A 27 33.91 15.96 28.20
N GLU A 28 35.15 16.36 27.92
CA GLU A 28 35.79 17.51 28.56
C GLU A 28 36.10 18.64 27.60
N THR A 29 36.35 18.36 26.31
CA THR A 29 36.75 19.36 25.31
C THR A 29 35.75 19.49 24.16
N SER A 30 35.63 20.70 23.59
CA SER A 30 34.77 20.97 22.43
C SER A 30 35.49 20.78 21.09
N GLU A 31 36.81 20.63 21.11
CA GLU A 31 37.64 20.41 19.94
C GLU A 31 37.53 18.95 19.48
N LEU A 32 37.54 18.73 18.17
CA LEU A 32 37.28 17.41 17.57
C LEU A 32 38.56 16.68 17.20
N TYR A 33 39.49 17.38 16.55
CA TYR A 33 40.74 16.84 16.03
C TYR A 33 41.89 17.79 16.33
N ASP A 34 43.09 17.24 16.48
CA ASP A 34 44.33 17.99 16.58
C ASP A 34 44.81 18.49 15.21
N GLU A 35 45.93 19.22 15.19
CA GLU A 35 46.54 19.76 13.96
C GLU A 35 47.00 18.67 12.99
N GLU A 36 47.23 17.45 13.48
CA GLU A 36 47.62 16.27 12.69
C GLU A 36 46.39 15.48 12.17
N GLY A 37 45.17 15.90 12.53
CA GLY A 37 43.92 15.28 12.11
C GLY A 37 43.49 14.06 12.91
N PHE A 38 44.15 13.76 14.04
CA PHE A 38 43.75 12.70 14.96
C PHE A 38 42.69 13.19 15.95
N PRO A 39 41.76 12.31 16.37
CA PRO A 39 40.76 12.69 17.36
C PRO A 39 41.39 13.03 18.71
N ILE A 40 41.01 14.17 19.29
CA ILE A 40 41.54 14.64 20.58
C ILE A 40 41.01 13.74 21.72
N PRO A 41 41.89 13.25 22.62
CA PRO A 41 41.47 12.54 23.83
C PRO A 41 40.58 13.42 24.72
N GLY A 42 39.48 12.87 25.22
CA GLY A 42 38.51 13.65 26.02
C GLY A 42 37.51 14.49 25.20
N GLY A 43 37.67 14.51 23.86
CA GLY A 43 36.79 15.20 22.93
C GLY A 43 35.61 14.35 22.43
N LEU A 44 34.79 14.94 21.57
CA LEU A 44 33.60 14.26 21.02
C LEU A 44 33.93 13.16 20.00
N MET A 45 35.14 13.10 19.45
CA MET A 45 35.54 12.06 18.48
C MET A 45 36.50 11.01 19.10
N ASP A 46 36.60 10.97 20.42
CA ASP A 46 37.49 10.04 21.13
C ASP A 46 37.22 8.57 20.74
N ARG A 47 38.29 7.83 20.46
CA ARG A 47 38.26 6.41 20.03
C ARG A 47 37.67 5.47 21.06
N ARG A 48 37.54 5.88 22.33
CA ARG A 48 36.80 5.16 23.38
C ARG A 48 35.29 5.13 23.10
N LEU A 49 34.74 6.15 22.43
CA LEU A 49 33.32 6.19 22.08
C LEU A 49 32.99 5.28 20.87
N GLY A 50 33.99 4.85 20.12
CA GLY A 50 33.85 3.96 18.99
C GLY A 50 34.84 4.26 17.87
N SER A 51 34.96 3.32 16.93
CA SER A 51 35.74 3.48 15.71
C SER A 51 34.80 3.60 14.50
N ILE A 52 35.02 4.61 13.66
CA ILE A 52 34.29 4.82 12.39
C ILE A 52 35.22 4.65 11.18
N GLU A 53 36.52 4.90 11.33
CA GLU A 53 37.48 4.84 10.23
C GLU A 53 37.92 3.39 9.97
N PRO A 54 37.90 2.93 8.70
CA PRO A 54 38.39 1.60 8.34
C PRO A 54 39.85 1.39 8.80
N GLY A 55 40.12 0.22 9.39
CA GLY A 55 41.47 -0.14 9.88
C GLY A 55 41.79 0.31 11.31
N THR A 56 41.00 1.22 11.88
CA THR A 56 41.14 1.60 13.31
C THR A 56 40.38 0.62 14.21
N VAL A 57 40.86 0.48 15.45
CA VAL A 57 40.22 -0.33 16.49
C VAL A 57 39.68 0.57 17.59
N CYS A 58 38.53 0.19 18.15
CA CYS A 58 37.97 0.89 19.29
C CYS A 58 38.78 0.60 20.56
N GLN A 59 39.11 1.64 21.33
CA GLN A 59 39.87 1.48 22.58
C GLN A 59 39.06 0.82 23.71
N THR A 60 37.73 0.79 23.60
CA THR A 60 36.84 0.22 24.63
C THR A 60 36.55 -1.26 24.38
N CYS A 61 36.17 -1.63 23.14
CA CYS A 61 35.79 -3.01 22.82
C CYS A 61 36.82 -3.80 22.00
N GLY A 62 37.88 -3.16 21.46
CA GLY A 62 38.87 -3.81 20.60
C GLY A 62 38.38 -4.18 19.20
N ASN A 63 37.09 -4.03 18.92
CA ASN A 63 36.51 -4.31 17.60
C ASN A 63 36.88 -3.23 16.59
N ARG A 64 36.95 -3.64 15.31
CA ARG A 64 37.00 -2.75 14.15
C ARG A 64 35.64 -2.10 13.92
N ALA A 65 35.59 -1.03 13.12
CA ALA A 65 34.39 -0.24 12.84
C ALA A 65 33.12 -1.07 12.53
N VAL A 66 33.21 -2.14 11.72
CA VAL A 66 32.06 -2.98 11.33
C VAL A 66 31.40 -3.70 12.51
N ASN A 67 32.21 -4.17 13.46
CA ASN A 67 31.75 -4.98 14.61
C ASN A 67 31.68 -4.17 15.91
N CYS A 68 31.98 -2.87 15.87
CA CYS A 68 31.92 -1.99 17.02
C CYS A 68 30.49 -1.45 17.18
N PRO A 69 29.78 -1.77 18.28
CA PRO A 69 28.41 -1.28 18.50
C PRO A 69 28.36 0.24 18.79
N GLY A 70 29.50 0.83 19.17
CA GLY A 70 29.59 2.19 19.69
C GLY A 70 29.34 2.25 21.19
N HIS A 71 29.89 3.27 21.84
CA HIS A 71 29.88 3.43 23.29
C HIS A 71 29.48 4.86 23.67
N PHE A 72 28.58 5.00 24.65
CA PHE A 72 28.10 6.29 25.09
C PHE A 72 29.16 7.07 25.86
N GLY A 73 29.18 8.39 25.67
CA GLY A 73 29.84 9.32 26.59
C GLY A 73 28.81 10.07 27.43
N TYR A 74 29.25 10.98 28.29
CA TYR A 74 28.35 11.91 28.97
C TYR A 74 28.97 13.30 29.16
N ILE A 75 28.11 14.31 29.26
CA ILE A 75 28.45 15.68 29.64
C ILE A 75 27.79 15.97 30.98
N GLU A 76 28.60 16.39 31.96
CA GLU A 76 28.11 16.89 33.24
C GLU A 76 27.73 18.37 33.07
N LEU A 77 26.44 18.69 33.21
CA LEU A 77 25.94 20.05 33.03
C LEU A 77 26.27 20.90 34.26
N ALA A 78 26.82 22.10 34.05
CA ALA A 78 27.18 23.03 35.12
C ALA A 78 25.96 23.49 35.94
N ARG A 79 24.79 23.59 35.30
CA ARG A 79 23.49 23.85 35.92
C ARG A 79 22.41 22.95 35.32
N PRO A 80 21.33 22.65 36.07
CA PRO A 80 20.24 21.81 35.57
C PRO A 80 19.53 22.47 34.39
N VAL A 81 19.11 21.65 33.41
CA VAL A 81 18.46 22.10 32.17
C VAL A 81 17.14 21.36 32.01
N ILE A 82 16.07 22.09 31.66
CA ILE A 82 14.75 21.50 31.47
C ILE A 82 14.71 20.80 30.13
N HIS A 83 14.28 19.53 30.10
CA HIS A 83 14.04 18.83 28.84
C HIS A 83 12.78 19.40 28.16
N PRO A 84 12.87 19.94 26.93
CA PRO A 84 11.77 20.69 26.30
C PRO A 84 10.50 19.86 26.09
N GLU A 85 10.65 18.59 25.67
CA GLU A 85 9.50 17.70 25.42
C GLU A 85 8.77 17.29 26.72
N PHE A 86 9.44 17.38 27.88
CA PHE A 86 8.82 17.06 29.18
C PHE A 86 8.22 18.29 29.87
N ALA A 87 8.44 19.51 29.35
CA ALA A 87 7.95 20.73 29.98
C ALA A 87 6.43 20.76 30.25
N PRO A 88 5.55 20.27 29.36
CA PRO A 88 4.11 20.18 29.66
C PRO A 88 3.80 19.20 30.81
N TYR A 89 4.54 18.10 30.92
CA TYR A 89 4.37 17.11 31.99
C TYR A 89 4.85 17.67 33.33
N ILE A 90 6.01 18.32 33.34
CA ILE A 90 6.54 19.03 34.51
C ILE A 90 5.51 20.07 34.98
N ALA A 91 4.91 20.85 34.07
CA ALA A 91 3.89 21.85 34.42
C ALA A 91 2.68 21.21 35.13
N ASN A 92 2.19 20.07 34.62
CA ASN A 92 1.06 19.37 35.21
C ASN A 92 1.39 18.80 36.60
N ILE A 93 2.58 18.25 36.78
CA ILE A 93 3.04 17.73 38.07
C ILE A 93 3.19 18.86 39.07
N LEU A 94 3.89 19.94 38.71
CA LEU A 94 4.07 21.12 39.56
C LEU A 94 2.73 21.74 39.98
N LYS A 95 1.74 21.76 39.07
CA LYS A 95 0.38 22.23 39.38
C LYS A 95 -0.38 21.30 40.32
N ALA A 96 -0.13 19.99 40.27
CA ALA A 96 -0.85 19.00 41.07
C ALA A 96 -0.26 18.81 42.48
N THR A 97 1.04 19.03 42.64
CA THR A 97 1.76 18.85 43.92
C THR A 97 1.90 20.15 44.70
N CYS A 98 2.05 20.04 46.03
CA CYS A 98 2.29 21.19 46.89
C CYS A 98 3.75 21.66 46.81
N ARG A 99 3.96 22.98 46.63
CA ARG A 99 5.27 23.63 46.57
C ARG A 99 6.18 23.30 47.77
N HIS A 100 5.61 23.15 48.96
CA HIS A 100 6.38 22.95 50.20
C HIS A 100 6.53 21.47 50.56
N CYS A 101 5.43 20.75 50.84
CA CYS A 101 5.48 19.37 51.30
C CYS A 101 5.65 18.30 50.21
N GLY A 102 5.59 18.64 48.92
CA GLY A 102 5.73 17.68 47.82
C GLY A 102 4.55 16.72 47.63
N ARG A 103 3.59 16.68 48.56
CA ARG A 103 2.39 15.84 48.47
C ARG A 103 1.40 16.33 47.41
N VAL A 104 0.64 15.42 46.83
CA VAL A 104 -0.49 15.75 45.95
C VAL A 104 -1.53 16.57 46.72
N LYS A 105 -2.11 17.59 46.09
CA LYS A 105 -3.07 18.51 46.73
C LYS A 105 -4.48 17.90 46.87
N LEU A 106 -4.59 16.70 47.40
CA LEU A 106 -5.86 15.99 47.66
C LEU A 106 -5.94 15.55 49.12
N THR A 107 -7.16 15.32 49.61
CA THR A 107 -7.36 14.74 50.95
C THR A 107 -7.04 13.24 50.94
N GLN A 108 -6.63 12.69 52.08
CA GLN A 108 -6.25 11.28 52.19
C GLN A 108 -7.39 10.32 51.79
N GLU A 109 -8.64 10.66 52.14
CA GLU A 109 -9.85 9.91 51.74
C GLU A 109 -10.01 9.83 50.21
N LYS A 110 -9.76 10.95 49.53
CA LYS A 110 -9.82 11.00 48.06
C LYS A 110 -8.69 10.22 47.41
N ILE A 111 -7.48 10.29 47.96
CA ILE A 111 -6.33 9.53 47.49
C ILE A 111 -6.64 8.03 47.52
N GLU A 112 -7.16 7.53 48.65
CA GLU A 112 -7.49 6.12 48.82
C GLU A 112 -8.61 5.67 47.88
N THR A 113 -9.63 6.51 47.70
CA THR A 113 -10.72 6.25 46.74
C THR A 113 -10.20 6.15 45.31
N TRP A 114 -9.34 7.07 44.90
CA TRP A 114 -8.74 7.08 43.57
C TRP A 114 -7.83 5.87 43.34
N LYS A 115 -7.05 5.47 44.35
CA LYS A 115 -6.18 4.31 44.31
C LYS A 115 -6.95 3.02 44.06
N ARG A 116 -8.02 2.76 44.84
CA ARG A 116 -8.89 1.59 44.65
C ARG A 116 -9.52 1.53 43.25
N ARG A 117 -9.99 2.68 42.76
CA ARG A 117 -10.56 2.79 41.39
C ARG A 117 -9.52 2.47 40.33
N MET A 118 -8.32 3.03 40.48
CA MET A 118 -7.23 2.83 39.51
C MET A 118 -6.78 1.37 39.46
N GLU A 119 -6.66 0.69 40.61
CA GLU A 119 -6.27 -0.72 40.68
C GLU A 119 -7.33 -1.66 40.10
N SER A 120 -8.62 -1.41 40.39
CA SER A 120 -9.73 -2.22 39.84
C SER A 120 -9.78 -2.14 38.30
N VAL A 121 -9.64 -0.92 37.76
CA VAL A 121 -9.66 -0.69 36.31
C VAL A 121 -8.40 -1.25 35.66
N ALA A 122 -7.21 -1.09 36.26
CA ALA A 122 -5.96 -1.55 35.69
C ALA A 122 -5.88 -3.07 35.49
N LYS A 123 -6.67 -3.86 36.23
CA LYS A 123 -6.76 -5.33 36.04
C LYS A 123 -7.33 -5.71 34.68
N HIS A 124 -8.29 -4.93 34.17
CA HIS A 124 -8.98 -5.21 32.91
C HIS A 124 -8.49 -4.30 31.78
N TRP A 125 -8.09 -3.06 32.12
CA TRP A 125 -7.76 -2.00 31.18
C TRP A 125 -6.53 -1.20 31.62
N PRO A 126 -5.31 -1.69 31.32
CA PRO A 126 -4.07 -1.03 31.74
C PRO A 126 -3.97 0.43 31.24
N SER A 127 -4.39 0.69 30.00
CA SER A 127 -4.31 2.01 29.37
C SER A 127 -5.20 3.08 30.03
N LEU A 128 -6.31 2.67 30.66
CA LEU A 128 -7.21 3.60 31.34
C LEU A 128 -6.56 4.22 32.59
N LYS A 129 -5.56 3.55 33.19
CA LYS A 129 -4.79 4.05 34.35
C LYS A 129 -4.26 5.47 34.11
N TYR A 130 -3.69 5.72 32.94
CA TYR A 130 -3.08 7.00 32.59
C TYR A 130 -4.12 8.11 32.37
N LYS A 131 -5.32 7.75 31.90
CA LYS A 131 -6.44 8.69 31.76
C LYS A 131 -6.92 9.17 33.14
N TYR A 132 -7.08 8.24 34.08
CA TYR A 132 -7.42 8.57 35.47
C TYR A 132 -6.34 9.41 36.15
N ALA A 133 -5.06 9.09 35.97
CA ALA A 133 -3.96 9.89 36.51
C ALA A 133 -4.01 11.36 36.04
N ARG A 134 -4.37 11.62 34.78
CA ARG A 134 -4.56 12.99 34.26
C ARG A 134 -5.73 13.70 34.94
N SER A 135 -6.87 13.03 35.12
CA SER A 135 -8.02 13.61 35.84
C SER A 135 -7.69 13.94 37.30
N ILE A 136 -6.87 13.12 37.96
CA ILE A 136 -6.37 13.38 39.33
C ILE A 136 -5.51 14.64 39.35
N MET A 137 -4.60 14.81 38.38
CA MET A 137 -3.78 16.03 38.28
C MET A 137 -4.63 17.29 38.07
N GLU A 138 -5.67 17.22 37.25
CA GLU A 138 -6.59 18.33 36.99
C GLU A 138 -7.42 18.70 38.22
N GLU A 139 -7.88 17.70 39.01
CA GLU A 139 -8.58 17.94 40.27
C GLU A 139 -7.64 18.58 41.30
N ALA A 140 -6.43 18.03 41.47
CA ALA A 140 -5.43 18.55 42.40
C ALA A 140 -4.97 19.97 42.01
N ALA A 141 -4.91 20.30 40.72
CA ALA A 141 -4.50 21.61 40.25
C ALA A 141 -5.42 22.75 40.70
N LYS A 142 -6.71 22.48 40.93
CA LYS A 142 -7.71 23.49 41.35
C LYS A 142 -7.58 23.90 42.82
N VAL A 143 -6.93 23.07 43.64
CA VAL A 143 -6.83 23.29 45.09
C VAL A 143 -5.82 24.41 45.40
N GLN A 144 -6.31 25.46 46.08
CA GLN A 144 -5.55 26.67 46.45
C GLN A 144 -4.82 26.54 47.79
N LYS A 145 -5.35 25.77 48.75
CA LYS A 145 -4.73 25.55 50.07
C LYS A 145 -4.37 24.09 50.23
N CYS A 146 -3.11 23.79 50.55
CA CYS A 146 -2.66 22.40 50.67
C CYS A 146 -3.36 21.69 51.85
N PRO A 147 -4.00 20.53 51.64
CA PRO A 147 -4.64 19.75 52.72
C PRO A 147 -3.66 19.20 53.76
N HIS A 148 -2.38 19.06 53.42
CA HIS A 148 -1.37 18.44 54.30
C HIS A 148 -0.59 19.45 55.13
N CYS A 149 -0.15 20.56 54.54
CA CYS A 149 0.71 21.54 55.23
C CYS A 149 0.07 22.93 55.39
N GLY A 150 -1.19 23.12 54.99
CA GLY A 150 -1.96 24.34 55.18
C GLY A 150 -1.51 25.58 54.38
N ARG A 151 -0.40 25.50 53.63
CA ARG A 151 0.14 26.64 52.86
C ARG A 151 -0.68 26.93 51.60
N VAL A 152 -0.84 28.22 51.31
CA VAL A 152 -1.42 28.73 50.07
C VAL A 152 -0.51 28.39 48.89
N GLN A 153 -1.12 27.97 47.79
CA GLN A 153 -0.44 27.55 46.57
C GLN A 153 -0.66 28.63 45.50
N TYR A 154 0.42 29.00 44.82
CA TYR A 154 0.38 29.95 43.72
C TYR A 154 0.08 29.27 42.40
N LYS A 155 -0.53 30.00 41.46
CA LYS A 155 -0.80 29.49 40.12
C LYS A 155 0.49 29.45 39.31
N ILE A 156 0.74 28.32 38.65
CA ILE A 156 1.91 28.11 37.79
C ILE A 156 1.46 28.26 36.32
N LYS A 157 2.13 29.15 35.58
CA LYS A 157 1.95 29.36 34.15
C LYS A 157 3.17 28.80 33.40
N LEU A 158 2.92 28.03 32.34
CA LEU A 158 3.96 27.56 31.42
C LEU A 158 3.94 28.47 30.20
N GLU A 159 5.00 29.24 30.01
CA GLU A 159 5.28 29.90 28.75
C GLU A 159 6.02 28.91 27.86
N LYS A 160 5.37 28.49 26.76
CA LYS A 160 5.96 27.52 25.84
C LYS A 160 7.22 28.13 25.22
N PRO A 161 8.34 27.38 25.15
CA PRO A 161 8.39 25.92 25.17
C PRO A 161 8.77 25.27 26.51
N TYR A 162 9.48 25.98 27.40
CA TYR A 162 10.05 25.39 28.62
C TYR A 162 10.23 26.36 29.80
N THR A 163 9.61 27.56 29.76
CA THR A 163 9.77 28.58 30.81
C THR A 163 8.57 28.55 31.76
N PHE A 164 8.84 28.53 33.07
CA PHE A 164 7.79 28.43 34.10
C PHE A 164 7.73 29.72 34.91
N TYR A 165 6.52 30.23 35.13
CA TYR A 165 6.27 31.38 36.00
C TYR A 165 5.30 31.01 37.12
N GLU A 166 5.54 31.59 38.29
CA GLU A 166 4.69 31.51 39.47
C GLU A 166 4.04 32.87 39.72
N GLU A 167 2.71 32.90 39.78
CA GLU A 167 1.93 34.13 40.00
C GLU A 167 1.85 34.44 41.50
N ARG A 168 2.63 35.44 41.94
CA ARG A 168 2.67 35.95 43.31
C ARG A 168 1.99 37.32 43.39
N GLU A 169 1.70 37.79 44.60
CA GLU A 169 1.05 39.10 44.84
C GLU A 169 1.82 40.29 44.22
N GLY A 170 3.14 40.16 44.01
CA GLY A 170 4.00 41.16 43.35
C GLY A 170 4.29 40.92 41.87
N GLY A 171 3.56 40.01 41.19
CA GLY A 171 3.73 39.72 39.76
C GLY A 171 4.18 38.31 39.42
N LEU A 172 4.63 38.10 38.18
CA LEU A 172 5.09 36.81 37.67
C LEU A 172 6.57 36.60 38.01
N VAL A 173 6.87 35.59 38.81
CA VAL A 173 8.24 35.20 39.16
C VAL A 173 8.66 33.99 38.34
N LYS A 174 9.77 34.11 37.58
CA LYS A 174 10.34 33.00 36.80
C LYS A 174 10.90 31.95 37.74
N LEU A 175 10.52 30.68 37.55
CA LEU A 175 11.09 29.55 38.27
C LEU A 175 12.36 29.07 37.55
N THR A 176 13.46 29.01 38.29
CA THR A 176 14.71 28.45 37.76
C THR A 176 14.59 26.93 37.62
N PRO A 177 15.29 26.29 36.65
CA PRO A 177 15.31 24.83 36.54
C PRO A 177 15.77 24.12 37.81
N LEU A 178 16.62 24.77 38.62
CA LEU A 178 17.06 24.27 39.92
C LEU A 178 15.88 24.19 40.91
N GLU A 179 15.13 25.27 41.07
CA GLU A 179 13.93 25.29 41.92
C GLU A 179 12.88 24.28 41.46
N VAL A 180 12.69 24.13 40.15
CA VAL A 180 11.77 23.14 39.59
C VAL A 180 12.20 21.74 40.01
N ARG A 181 13.48 21.40 39.85
CA ARG A 181 14.02 20.09 40.21
C ARG A 181 13.86 19.79 41.70
N GLU A 182 14.22 20.73 42.58
CA GLU A 182 14.09 20.57 44.03
C GLU A 182 12.64 20.30 44.45
N ARG A 183 11.67 20.94 43.81
CA ARG A 183 10.24 20.69 44.07
C ARG A 183 9.82 19.28 43.64
N LEU A 184 10.30 18.81 42.49
CA LEU A 184 9.98 17.48 41.97
C LEU A 184 10.61 16.35 42.80
N GLU A 185 11.83 16.56 43.32
CA GLU A 185 12.55 15.59 44.14
C GLU A 185 11.85 15.30 45.48
N ARG A 186 11.12 16.28 46.03
CA ARG A 186 10.35 16.15 47.27
C ARG A 186 9.12 15.23 47.16
N ILE A 187 8.71 14.84 45.96
CA ILE A 187 7.49 14.04 45.78
C ILE A 187 7.77 12.58 46.21
N PRO A 188 6.95 12.01 47.13
CA PRO A 188 7.13 10.63 47.57
C PRO A 188 6.65 9.62 46.51
N ASP A 189 7.22 8.42 46.53
CA ASP A 189 6.95 7.36 45.54
C ASP A 189 5.49 6.92 45.49
N GLU A 190 4.76 7.01 46.60
CA GLU A 190 3.33 6.67 46.67
C GLU A 190 2.49 7.63 45.83
N ASP A 191 2.81 8.93 45.91
CA ASP A 191 2.12 9.99 45.17
C ASP A 191 2.47 9.93 43.68
N LEU A 192 3.70 9.51 43.32
CA LEU A 192 4.10 9.30 41.91
C LEU A 192 3.23 8.23 41.22
N LYS A 193 2.93 7.13 41.92
CA LYS A 193 2.04 6.08 41.38
C LYS A 193 0.64 6.62 41.08
N LEU A 194 0.12 7.50 41.94
CA LEU A 194 -1.17 8.16 41.77
C LEU A 194 -1.17 9.11 40.55
N LEU A 195 -0.03 9.79 40.34
CA LEU A 195 0.21 10.63 39.16
C LEU A 195 0.50 9.81 37.88
N GLY A 196 0.45 8.48 37.95
CA GLY A 196 0.68 7.60 36.80
C GLY A 196 2.14 7.45 36.40
N LEU A 197 3.08 7.78 37.28
CA LEU A 197 4.52 7.61 37.08
C LEU A 197 5.02 6.36 37.82
N ASP A 198 6.03 5.70 37.25
CA ASP A 198 6.74 4.59 37.91
C ASP A 198 7.93 5.18 38.71
N PRO A 199 7.94 5.08 40.05
CA PRO A 199 9.02 5.63 40.86
C PRO A 199 10.38 4.97 40.60
N LYS A 200 10.43 3.76 40.04
CA LYS A 200 11.70 3.09 39.74
C LYS A 200 12.30 3.52 38.40
N GLU A 201 11.46 3.84 37.43
CA GLU A 201 11.88 4.03 36.03
C GLU A 201 11.69 5.45 35.49
N ALA A 202 10.86 6.27 36.13
CA ALA A 202 10.43 7.56 35.58
C ALA A 202 10.19 8.60 36.68
N ARG A 203 11.20 8.82 37.54
CA ARG A 203 11.15 9.89 38.54
C ARG A 203 11.09 11.27 37.86
N PRO A 204 10.24 12.19 38.35
CA PRO A 204 9.99 13.46 37.67
C PRO A 204 11.20 14.40 37.66
N GLU A 205 12.07 14.35 38.67
CA GLU A 205 13.31 15.14 38.73
C GLU A 205 14.30 14.78 37.61
N TRP A 206 14.20 13.59 37.00
CA TRP A 206 15.02 13.20 35.85
C TRP A 206 14.60 13.91 34.55
N MET A 207 13.39 14.49 34.50
CA MET A 207 12.97 15.36 33.40
C MET A 207 13.75 16.69 33.36
N VAL A 208 14.42 17.05 34.48
CA VAL A 208 15.38 18.15 34.55
C VAL A 208 16.78 17.58 34.52
N LEU A 209 17.42 17.70 33.36
CA LEU A 209 18.69 17.08 33.04
C LEU A 209 19.81 17.70 33.88
N ARG A 210 20.60 16.83 34.52
CA ARG A 210 21.88 17.17 35.17
C ARG A 210 23.07 16.59 34.42
N VAL A 211 22.84 15.46 33.77
CA VAL A 211 23.81 14.77 32.93
C VAL A 211 23.16 14.55 31.57
N LEU A 212 23.89 14.87 30.50
CA LEU A 212 23.45 14.65 29.13
C LEU A 212 24.23 13.48 28.52
N PRO A 213 23.56 12.41 28.05
CA PRO A 213 24.24 11.32 27.36
C PRO A 213 24.69 11.77 25.98
N VAL A 214 25.94 11.45 25.63
CA VAL A 214 26.55 11.72 24.33
C VAL A 214 26.47 10.46 23.49
N VAL A 215 25.80 10.56 22.36
CA VAL A 215 25.67 9.44 21.41
C VAL A 215 27.03 9.09 20.79
N PRO A 216 27.29 7.80 20.54
CA PRO A 216 28.55 7.36 19.95
C PRO A 216 28.74 7.86 18.50
N PRO A 217 29.99 7.99 18.02
CA PRO A 217 30.30 8.35 16.63
C PRO A 217 29.60 7.48 15.57
N SER A 218 29.31 6.21 15.86
CA SER A 218 28.56 5.32 14.96
C SER A 218 27.14 5.83 14.62
N VAL A 219 26.54 6.67 15.46
CA VAL A 219 25.22 7.29 15.24
C VAL A 219 25.32 8.67 14.58
N ARG A 220 26.51 9.29 14.62
CA ARG A 220 26.83 10.62 14.06
C ARG A 220 28.09 10.55 13.18
N PRO A 221 28.05 9.77 12.09
CA PRO A 221 29.21 9.56 11.24
C PRO A 221 29.60 10.86 10.52
N SER A 222 30.89 11.10 10.38
CA SER A 222 31.41 12.15 9.50
C SER A 222 31.41 11.68 8.05
N ILE A 223 31.18 12.61 7.12
CA ILE A 223 31.20 12.37 5.67
C ILE A 223 32.42 13.10 5.11
N THR A 224 33.30 12.38 4.44
CA THR A 224 34.37 12.99 3.64
C THR A 224 33.80 13.42 2.30
N LEU A 225 33.88 14.71 1.99
CA LEU A 225 33.52 15.25 0.68
C LEU A 225 34.57 14.86 -0.36
N GLU A 226 34.22 14.95 -1.64
CA GLU A 226 35.16 14.69 -2.75
C GLU A 226 36.38 15.63 -2.73
N SER A 227 36.24 16.82 -2.12
CA SER A 227 37.36 17.75 -1.88
C SER A 227 38.38 17.27 -0.86
N GLY A 228 38.10 16.17 -0.15
CA GLY A 228 38.90 15.68 0.99
C GLY A 228 38.49 16.30 2.33
N ASP A 229 37.64 17.34 2.33
CA ASP A 229 37.17 17.98 3.55
C ASP A 229 36.20 17.07 4.33
N ARG A 230 36.34 17.05 5.66
CA ARG A 230 35.41 16.35 6.56
C ARG A 230 34.20 17.23 6.85
N SER A 231 33.03 16.77 6.43
CA SER A 231 31.74 17.31 6.85
C SER A 231 31.24 16.53 8.08
N GLU A 232 31.21 17.22 9.21
CA GLU A 232 30.73 16.64 10.47
C GLU A 232 29.19 16.57 10.53
N ASP A 233 28.71 15.62 11.32
CA ASP A 233 27.27 15.40 11.50
C ASP A 233 26.60 16.56 12.25
N ASP A 234 25.34 16.87 11.89
CA ASP A 234 24.55 17.93 12.53
C ASP A 234 24.44 17.79 14.06
N LEU A 235 24.42 16.56 14.60
CA LEU A 235 24.43 16.31 16.05
C LEU A 235 25.79 16.64 16.67
N THR A 236 26.89 16.30 16.00
CA THR A 236 28.25 16.65 16.47
C THR A 236 28.38 18.16 16.60
N HIS A 237 27.96 18.93 15.59
CA HIS A 237 27.96 20.39 15.64
C HIS A 237 27.21 20.94 16.87
N LYS A 238 26.04 20.38 17.17
CA LYS A 238 25.25 20.85 18.30
C LYS A 238 25.85 20.45 19.66
N LEU A 239 26.45 19.26 19.74
CA LEU A 239 27.17 18.81 20.94
C LEU A 239 28.39 19.69 21.22
N VAL A 240 29.13 20.11 20.18
CA VAL A 240 30.24 21.07 20.31
C VAL A 240 29.78 22.37 20.96
N ASP A 241 28.66 22.93 20.50
CA ASP A 241 28.10 24.15 21.09
C ASP A 241 27.71 23.95 22.56
N ILE A 242 27.09 22.80 22.89
CA ILE A 242 26.69 22.48 24.27
C ILE A 242 27.92 22.41 25.18
N VAL A 243 28.97 21.71 24.76
CA VAL A 243 30.21 21.59 25.55
C VAL A 243 30.84 22.96 25.75
N ARG A 244 30.95 23.78 24.69
CA ARG A 244 31.55 25.12 24.74
C ARG A 244 30.80 26.05 25.71
N VAL A 245 29.47 26.09 25.64
CA VAL A 245 28.67 26.95 26.53
C VAL A 245 28.69 26.42 27.96
N ASN A 246 28.69 25.09 28.14
CA ASN A 246 28.76 24.47 29.45
C ASN A 246 30.10 24.74 30.17
N GLN A 247 31.23 24.69 29.44
CA GLN A 247 32.54 25.07 29.96
C GLN A 247 32.58 26.54 30.37
N ARG A 248 32.15 27.45 29.48
CA ARG A 248 32.08 28.89 29.80
C ARG A 248 31.22 29.18 31.03
N LEU A 249 30.05 28.53 31.13
CA LEU A 249 29.18 28.68 32.29
C LEU A 249 29.87 28.21 33.58
N LYS A 250 30.61 27.08 33.52
CA LYS A 250 31.36 26.56 34.67
C LYS A 250 32.46 27.52 35.11
N GLU A 251 33.27 28.00 34.17
CA GLU A 251 34.35 28.96 34.40
C GLU A 251 33.81 30.30 34.96
N SER A 252 32.72 30.83 34.40
CA SER A 252 32.10 32.07 34.89
C SER A 252 31.54 31.94 36.32
N ILE A 253 31.03 30.76 36.69
CA ILE A 253 30.55 30.48 38.05
C ILE A 253 31.75 30.41 39.02
N GLU A 254 32.82 29.71 38.65
CA GLU A 254 34.04 29.57 39.47
C GLU A 254 34.77 30.91 39.63
N ALA A 255 34.74 31.77 38.60
CA ALA A 255 35.30 33.12 38.63
C ALA A 255 34.45 34.15 39.40
N GLY A 256 33.26 33.77 39.90
CA GLY A 256 32.39 34.68 40.66
C GLY A 256 31.75 35.80 39.82
N SER A 257 31.41 35.50 38.55
CA SER A 257 30.80 36.49 37.64
C SER A 257 29.43 37.01 38.13
N PRO A 258 29.00 38.22 37.72
CA PRO A 258 27.68 38.76 38.05
C PRO A 258 26.52 37.80 37.71
N PRO A 259 25.45 37.73 38.54
CA PRO A 259 24.33 36.83 38.33
C PRO A 259 23.65 36.94 36.96
N LEU A 260 23.54 38.15 36.40
CA LEU A 260 22.97 38.39 35.07
C LEU A 260 23.71 37.63 33.97
N ILE A 261 25.05 37.62 34.01
CA ILE A 261 25.88 36.91 33.02
C ILE A 261 25.68 35.40 33.14
N ILE A 262 25.59 34.90 34.37
CA ILE A 262 25.35 33.48 34.65
C ILE A 262 23.96 33.07 34.14
N GLU A 263 22.94 33.91 34.33
CA GLU A 263 21.59 33.67 33.83
C GLU A 263 21.52 33.66 32.29
N ASP A 264 22.23 34.57 31.62
CA ASP A 264 22.31 34.62 30.16
C ASP A 264 23.00 33.37 29.59
N LEU A 265 24.15 32.97 30.17
CA LEU A 265 24.86 31.75 29.79
C LEU A 265 24.02 30.49 30.06
N TRP A 266 23.27 30.47 31.17
CA TRP A 266 22.34 29.38 31.47
C TRP A 266 21.18 29.34 30.47
N GLY A 267 20.63 30.49 30.10
CA GLY A 267 19.62 30.62 29.04
C GLY A 267 20.13 30.10 27.69
N LEU A 268 21.38 30.41 27.35
CA LEU A 268 22.04 29.91 26.14
C LEU A 268 22.26 28.39 26.20
N LEU A 269 22.71 27.85 27.34
CA LEU A 269 22.84 26.40 27.52
C LEU A 269 21.49 25.69 27.34
N GLN A 270 20.42 26.25 27.93
CA GLN A 270 19.06 25.75 27.77
C GLN A 270 18.61 25.76 26.29
N TYR A 271 18.95 26.81 25.53
CA TYR A 271 18.70 26.87 24.09
C TYR A 271 19.44 25.77 23.30
N HIS A 272 20.75 25.57 23.57
CA HIS A 272 21.53 24.56 22.84
C HIS A 272 21.06 23.13 23.14
N VAL A 273 20.74 22.83 24.39
CA VAL A 273 20.17 21.52 24.76
C VAL A 273 18.77 21.33 24.17
N ALA A 274 17.92 22.37 24.20
CA ALA A 274 16.58 22.28 23.64
C ALA A 274 16.59 21.99 22.14
N THR A 275 17.42 22.72 21.38
CA THR A 275 17.56 22.54 19.93
C THR A 275 18.26 21.21 19.56
N TYR A 276 19.11 20.66 20.44
CA TYR A 276 19.68 19.31 20.27
C TYR A 276 18.63 18.19 20.34
N PHE A 277 17.65 18.30 21.23
CA PHE A 277 16.54 17.34 21.25
C PHE A 277 15.56 17.58 20.11
N ASN A 278 15.17 18.84 19.90
CA ASN A 278 14.21 19.21 18.87
C ASN A 278 14.49 20.63 18.32
N ASN A 279 14.96 20.71 17.08
CA ASN A 279 15.25 21.98 16.42
C ASN A 279 14.02 22.66 15.76
N GLU A 280 12.83 22.07 15.89
CA GLU A 280 11.55 22.59 15.34
C GLU A 280 10.59 23.01 16.46
N LEU A 281 11.12 23.37 17.63
CA LEU A 281 10.30 23.83 18.75
C LEU A 281 9.64 25.19 18.43
N PRO A 282 8.33 25.36 18.72
CA PRO A 282 7.63 26.61 18.46
C PRO A 282 8.16 27.71 19.38
N GLY A 283 8.47 28.89 18.83
CA GLY A 283 8.98 30.03 19.59
C GLY A 283 10.48 29.99 19.90
N VAL A 284 11.21 28.96 19.45
CA VAL A 284 12.68 28.90 19.54
C VAL A 284 13.29 29.09 18.16
N PRO A 285 14.27 29.99 17.98
CA PRO A 285 14.99 30.11 16.71
C PRO A 285 15.64 28.79 16.31
N ALA A 286 15.44 28.35 15.07
CA ALA A 286 16.07 27.13 14.59
C ALA A 286 17.59 27.32 14.48
N ALA A 287 18.36 26.41 15.07
CA ALA A 287 19.81 26.36 14.91
C ALA A 287 20.14 26.00 13.46
N LYS A 288 21.01 26.79 12.83
CA LYS A 288 21.40 26.65 11.42
C LYS A 288 22.90 26.37 11.32
N HIS A 289 23.27 25.65 10.28
CA HIS A 289 24.65 25.54 9.83
C HIS A 289 25.14 26.90 9.30
N ARG A 290 26.46 27.09 9.14
CA ARG A 290 27.04 28.30 8.53
C ARG A 290 26.50 28.59 7.12
N SER A 291 26.02 27.56 6.42
CA SER A 291 25.37 27.67 5.11
C SER A 291 23.92 28.16 5.14
N GLY A 292 23.34 28.39 6.33
CA GLY A 292 21.93 28.78 6.49
C GLY A 292 20.94 27.62 6.54
N ARG A 293 21.37 26.38 6.24
CA ARG A 293 20.55 25.16 6.36
C ARG A 293 20.20 24.88 7.83
N PRO A 294 18.93 24.61 8.20
CA PRO A 294 18.59 24.18 9.56
C PRO A 294 19.20 22.81 9.87
N LEU A 295 19.71 22.65 11.09
CA LEU A 295 20.28 21.39 11.56
C LEU A 295 19.19 20.33 11.78
N ARG A 296 19.45 19.08 11.37
CA ARG A 296 18.56 17.93 11.63
C ARG A 296 18.99 17.19 12.88
N THR A 297 18.33 17.50 14.00
CA THR A 297 18.64 16.92 15.32
C THR A 297 17.77 15.69 15.64
N LEU A 298 17.70 15.26 16.91
CA LEU A 298 17.13 13.95 17.28
C LEU A 298 15.67 13.78 16.85
N ALA A 299 14.83 14.78 17.11
CA ALA A 299 13.41 14.74 16.75
C ALA A 299 13.20 14.58 15.23
N GLN A 300 13.96 15.31 14.41
CA GLN A 300 13.86 15.28 12.94
C GLN A 300 14.37 13.96 12.35
N ARG A 301 15.31 13.28 13.02
CA ARG A 301 15.77 11.95 12.61
C ARG A 301 14.71 10.88 12.84
N LEU A 302 13.87 11.05 13.86
CA LEU A 302 12.82 10.08 14.20
C LEU A 302 11.50 10.39 13.48
N LYS A 303 11.12 11.67 13.40
CA LYS A 303 9.87 12.16 12.79
C LYS A 303 9.98 12.27 11.26
N GLY A 304 8.83 12.43 10.62
CA GLY A 304 8.75 12.69 9.17
C GLY A 304 8.66 11.43 8.30
N LYS A 305 8.52 11.63 6.99
CA LYS A 305 8.39 10.54 6.01
C LYS A 305 9.70 9.77 5.84
N GLU A 306 10.82 10.48 5.87
CA GLU A 306 12.18 9.92 5.78
C GLU A 306 12.81 9.65 7.15
N GLY A 307 12.07 9.85 8.24
CA GLY A 307 12.55 9.54 9.59
C GLY A 307 12.77 8.04 9.78
N ARG A 308 13.59 7.66 10.75
CA ARG A 308 14.02 6.28 11.02
C ARG A 308 12.86 5.29 11.14
N PHE A 309 11.75 5.66 11.78
CA PHE A 309 10.59 4.77 11.90
C PHE A 309 9.98 4.39 10.56
N ARG A 310 9.82 5.35 9.64
CA ARG A 310 9.19 5.10 8.33
C ARG A 310 10.17 4.62 7.28
N GLY A 311 11.36 5.21 7.22
CA GLY A 311 12.35 4.94 6.17
C GLY A 311 13.35 3.83 6.48
N SER A 312 13.44 3.38 7.74
CA SER A 312 14.44 2.38 8.13
C SER A 312 13.90 1.26 9.02
N LEU A 313 12.72 1.37 9.62
CA LEU A 313 12.16 0.32 10.47
C LEU A 313 10.95 -0.33 9.82
N ALA A 314 9.88 0.44 9.57
CA ALA A 314 8.66 -0.07 8.97
C ALA A 314 8.84 -0.48 7.50
N GLY A 315 9.78 0.15 6.79
CA GLY A 315 10.17 -0.20 5.43
C GLY A 315 11.67 -0.04 5.26
N LYS A 316 12.28 -0.95 4.51
CA LYS A 316 13.71 -0.95 4.17
C LYS A 316 13.88 -1.32 2.71
N ARG A 317 15.04 -0.95 2.16
CA ARG A 317 15.53 -1.59 0.93
C ARG A 317 15.97 -3.01 1.28
N VAL A 318 15.68 -3.94 0.38
CA VAL A 318 15.98 -5.35 0.55
C VAL A 318 16.94 -5.81 -0.54
N ASP A 319 17.77 -6.79 -0.22
CA ASP A 319 18.62 -7.47 -1.20
C ASP A 319 17.82 -8.53 -1.97
N PHE A 320 18.45 -9.18 -2.96
CA PHE A 320 17.86 -10.24 -3.79
C PHE A 320 16.55 -9.84 -4.48
N SER A 321 16.54 -8.63 -5.03
CA SER A 321 15.43 -8.10 -5.81
C SER A 321 15.87 -7.59 -7.18
N ALA A 322 15.00 -7.69 -8.17
CA ALA A 322 15.17 -7.11 -9.51
C ALA A 322 13.92 -6.35 -9.94
N ARG A 323 14.08 -5.41 -10.88
CA ARG A 323 12.99 -4.63 -11.48
C ARG A 323 13.26 -4.46 -12.98
N THR A 324 12.25 -4.72 -13.80
CA THR A 324 12.30 -4.46 -15.25
C THR A 324 10.87 -4.35 -15.81
N VAL A 325 10.79 -3.96 -17.08
CA VAL A 325 9.55 -3.86 -17.85
C VAL A 325 8.90 -5.24 -18.02
N ILE A 326 7.57 -5.28 -18.01
CA ILE A 326 6.80 -6.50 -18.25
C ILE A 326 6.37 -6.64 -19.71
N SER A 327 6.18 -7.89 -20.15
CA SER A 327 5.69 -8.24 -21.48
C SER A 327 4.67 -9.36 -21.39
N PRO A 328 3.66 -9.41 -22.28
CA PRO A 328 2.64 -10.44 -22.25
C PRO A 328 3.17 -11.76 -22.80
N ASP A 329 2.83 -12.89 -22.16
CA ASP A 329 3.10 -14.22 -22.70
C ASP A 329 1.97 -15.20 -22.33
N PRO A 330 1.04 -15.49 -23.26
CA PRO A 330 -0.09 -16.40 -22.99
C PRO A 330 0.32 -17.88 -22.98
N ASN A 331 1.56 -18.21 -23.37
CA ASN A 331 2.02 -19.61 -23.42
C ASN A 331 2.51 -20.12 -22.07
N LEU A 332 2.86 -19.22 -21.16
CA LEU A 332 3.22 -19.53 -19.78
C LEU A 332 2.00 -19.98 -18.98
N SER A 333 2.23 -20.85 -17.99
CA SER A 333 1.21 -21.16 -16.99
C SER A 333 0.84 -19.90 -16.19
N ILE A 334 -0.37 -19.84 -15.65
CA ILE A 334 -0.79 -18.71 -14.80
C ILE A 334 0.11 -18.49 -13.57
N ASN A 335 0.77 -19.55 -13.08
CA ASN A 335 1.71 -19.44 -11.95
C ASN A 335 3.12 -19.07 -12.38
N GLU A 336 3.45 -19.14 -13.67
CA GLU A 336 4.80 -18.94 -14.16
C GLU A 336 5.07 -17.47 -14.45
N VAL A 337 6.29 -17.04 -14.14
CA VAL A 337 6.84 -15.75 -14.55
C VAL A 337 8.09 -15.96 -15.37
N GLY A 338 8.13 -15.34 -16.55
CA GLY A 338 9.33 -15.34 -17.39
C GLY A 338 10.40 -14.46 -16.78
N VAL A 339 11.56 -15.03 -16.45
CA VAL A 339 12.70 -14.31 -15.87
C VAL A 339 13.85 -14.25 -16.89
N PRO A 340 14.39 -13.05 -17.19
CA PRO A 340 15.58 -12.90 -18.03
C PRO A 340 16.77 -13.73 -17.53
N ILE A 341 17.51 -14.35 -18.45
CA ILE A 341 18.74 -15.08 -18.15
C ILE A 341 19.74 -14.21 -17.35
N ASP A 342 19.87 -12.93 -17.71
CA ASP A 342 20.78 -11.99 -17.04
C ASP A 342 20.39 -11.80 -15.56
N VAL A 343 19.09 -11.69 -15.27
CA VAL A 343 18.58 -11.60 -13.90
C VAL A 343 18.77 -12.91 -13.16
N ALA A 344 18.54 -14.04 -13.84
CA ALA A 344 18.66 -15.37 -13.25
C ALA A 344 20.10 -15.73 -12.84
N LYS A 345 21.12 -15.21 -13.54
CA LYS A 345 22.54 -15.37 -13.18
C LYS A 345 22.96 -14.51 -11.98
N VAL A 346 22.35 -13.34 -11.81
CA VAL A 346 22.68 -12.41 -10.72
C VAL A 346 22.01 -12.80 -9.42
N LEU A 347 20.69 -13.09 -9.47
CA LEU A 347 19.93 -13.52 -8.31
C LEU A 347 20.22 -14.99 -8.03
N THR A 348 20.49 -15.31 -6.76
CA THR A 348 20.83 -16.67 -6.36
C THR A 348 19.91 -17.20 -5.27
N VAL A 349 19.83 -18.53 -5.20
CA VAL A 349 19.15 -19.27 -4.13
C VAL A 349 20.20 -20.08 -3.36
N PRO A 350 20.26 -19.96 -2.03
CA PRO A 350 21.18 -20.74 -1.20
C PRO A 350 20.61 -22.15 -1.05
N GLU A 351 21.17 -23.11 -1.77
CA GLU A 351 20.76 -24.51 -1.68
C GLU A 351 21.75 -25.28 -0.80
N LYS A 352 21.25 -25.85 0.30
CA LYS A 352 22.04 -26.73 1.17
C LYS A 352 22.36 -28.02 0.44
N VAL A 353 23.62 -28.43 0.50
CA VAL A 353 24.09 -29.69 -0.07
C VAL A 353 23.55 -30.83 0.77
N THR A 354 22.83 -31.74 0.12
CA THR A 354 22.26 -32.97 0.66
C THR A 354 22.69 -34.15 -0.23
N PRO A 355 22.51 -35.40 0.22
CA PRO A 355 22.82 -36.56 -0.62
C PRO A 355 22.07 -36.57 -1.97
N TRP A 356 20.86 -36.01 -2.03
CA TRP A 356 20.01 -36.06 -3.23
C TRP A 356 20.38 -35.03 -4.31
N ASN A 357 20.85 -33.84 -3.91
CA ASN A 357 21.17 -32.75 -4.84
C ASN A 357 22.67 -32.54 -5.07
N LEU A 358 23.54 -33.33 -4.42
CA LEU A 358 25.00 -33.18 -4.48
C LEU A 358 25.52 -33.18 -5.93
N GLU A 359 25.10 -34.15 -6.75
CA GLU A 359 25.56 -34.25 -8.14
C GLU A 359 25.11 -33.06 -8.98
N LYS A 360 23.87 -32.59 -8.76
CA LYS A 360 23.33 -31.40 -9.40
C LYS A 360 24.18 -30.18 -9.05
N LEU A 361 24.42 -29.94 -7.76
CA LEU A 361 25.18 -28.78 -7.29
C LEU A 361 26.65 -28.81 -7.74
N ARG A 362 27.27 -29.99 -7.81
CA ARG A 362 28.61 -30.16 -8.39
C ARG A 362 28.68 -29.65 -9.82
N LYS A 363 27.73 -30.03 -10.67
CA LYS A 363 27.67 -29.56 -12.06
C LYS A 363 27.52 -28.02 -12.14
N LEU A 364 26.67 -27.44 -11.28
CA LEU A 364 26.47 -25.98 -11.26
C LEU A 364 27.73 -25.22 -10.82
N VAL A 365 28.47 -25.74 -9.84
CA VAL A 365 29.74 -25.14 -9.40
C VAL A 365 30.81 -25.23 -10.49
N ILE A 366 30.87 -26.34 -11.23
CA ILE A 366 31.79 -26.50 -12.38
C ILE A 366 31.46 -25.48 -13.48
N ASN A 367 30.17 -25.31 -13.81
CA ASN A 367 29.71 -24.32 -14.80
C ASN A 367 30.07 -22.88 -14.40
N GLY A 368 30.18 -22.61 -13.10
CA GLY A 368 30.60 -21.32 -12.56
C GLY A 368 29.55 -20.21 -12.73
N PRO A 369 29.95 -18.94 -12.61
CA PRO A 369 29.02 -17.80 -12.56
C PRO A 369 28.54 -17.33 -13.95
N ASP A 370 29.26 -17.65 -15.02
CA ASP A 370 29.02 -17.06 -16.36
C ASP A 370 28.01 -17.87 -17.18
N THR A 371 27.97 -19.19 -17.00
CA THR A 371 27.10 -20.11 -17.74
C THR A 371 25.84 -20.42 -16.95
N TRP A 372 24.67 -20.28 -17.58
CA TRP A 372 23.40 -20.72 -16.97
C TRP A 372 23.06 -22.14 -17.44
N PRO A 373 22.69 -23.07 -16.55
CA PRO A 373 22.60 -22.92 -15.10
C PRO A 373 23.97 -23.09 -14.40
N GLY A 374 24.29 -22.20 -13.45
CA GLY A 374 25.56 -22.18 -12.72
C GLY A 374 25.44 -21.71 -11.26
N ALA A 375 26.54 -21.24 -10.67
CA ALA A 375 26.60 -20.76 -9.30
C ALA A 375 27.65 -19.65 -9.10
N ASN A 376 27.38 -18.76 -8.13
CA ASN A 376 28.24 -17.60 -7.86
C ASN A 376 29.11 -17.79 -6.62
N TYR A 377 28.58 -18.42 -5.57
CA TYR A 377 29.29 -18.56 -4.29
C TYR A 377 29.09 -19.93 -3.65
N ILE A 378 30.04 -20.32 -2.80
CA ILE A 378 29.95 -21.48 -1.92
C ILE A 378 30.19 -21.01 -0.49
N ILE A 379 29.32 -21.40 0.44
CA ILE A 379 29.50 -21.17 1.86
C ILE A 379 29.86 -22.52 2.50
N ARG A 380 31.01 -22.55 3.17
CA ARG A 380 31.48 -23.71 3.93
C ARG A 380 30.76 -23.80 5.29
N PRO A 381 30.79 -24.97 5.95
CA PRO A 381 30.22 -25.13 7.30
C PRO A 381 30.82 -24.19 8.36
N ASP A 382 32.03 -23.68 8.14
CA ASP A 382 32.70 -22.69 9.01
C ASP A 382 32.18 -21.24 8.80
N GLY A 383 31.28 -21.04 7.83
CA GLY A 383 30.75 -19.74 7.43
C GLY A 383 31.61 -18.96 6.44
N SER A 384 32.77 -19.49 6.02
CA SER A 384 33.59 -18.84 5.00
C SER A 384 32.90 -18.91 3.63
N ARG A 385 32.84 -17.75 2.95
CA ARG A 385 32.24 -17.62 1.61
C ARG A 385 33.34 -17.57 0.56
N ILE A 386 33.26 -18.48 -0.41
CA ILE A 386 34.15 -18.56 -1.57
C ILE A 386 33.43 -17.98 -2.77
N ASP A 387 34.07 -17.01 -3.43
CA ASP A 387 33.59 -16.42 -4.68
C ASP A 387 34.11 -17.23 -5.88
N LEU A 388 33.20 -17.79 -6.68
CA LEU A 388 33.54 -18.64 -7.83
C LEU A 388 34.06 -17.85 -9.04
N ARG A 389 33.90 -16.52 -9.05
CA ARG A 389 34.43 -15.66 -10.12
C ARG A 389 35.96 -15.72 -10.20
N TYR A 390 36.63 -15.84 -9.05
CA TYR A 390 38.10 -15.82 -8.96
C TYR A 390 38.71 -17.21 -8.70
N ALA A 391 37.89 -18.26 -8.65
CA ALA A 391 38.34 -19.62 -8.38
C ALA A 391 38.98 -20.26 -9.64
N LYS A 392 40.28 -20.57 -9.57
CA LYS A 392 41.05 -21.16 -10.69
C LYS A 392 40.73 -22.65 -10.95
N HIS A 393 40.51 -23.45 -9.91
CA HIS A 393 40.29 -24.90 -10.00
C HIS A 393 38.87 -25.28 -9.54
N ARG A 394 37.86 -24.94 -10.35
CA ARG A 394 36.44 -25.15 -10.00
C ARG A 394 36.05 -26.62 -9.85
N GLU A 395 36.68 -27.51 -10.63
CA GLU A 395 36.45 -28.95 -10.59
C GLU A 395 36.88 -29.58 -9.26
N GLU A 396 38.06 -29.21 -8.76
CA GLU A 396 38.55 -29.66 -7.45
C GLU A 396 37.64 -29.15 -6.32
N ILE A 397 37.24 -27.88 -6.37
CA ILE A 397 36.32 -27.30 -5.39
C ILE A 397 34.98 -28.03 -5.40
N ALA A 398 34.44 -28.38 -6.57
CA ALA A 398 33.20 -29.15 -6.66
C ALA A 398 33.34 -30.56 -6.04
N GLN A 399 34.50 -31.21 -6.16
CA GLN A 399 34.75 -32.50 -5.51
C GLN A 399 34.78 -32.38 -3.98
N THR A 400 35.20 -31.23 -3.44
CA THR A 400 35.18 -30.99 -1.99
C THR A 400 33.78 -30.81 -1.41
N LEU A 401 32.74 -30.61 -2.23
CA LEU A 401 31.36 -30.48 -1.76
C LEU A 401 30.91 -31.73 -1.02
N LYS A 402 30.43 -31.53 0.20
CA LYS A 402 29.88 -32.55 1.10
C LYS A 402 28.62 -32.00 1.78
N PRO A 403 27.75 -32.85 2.34
CA PRO A 403 26.61 -32.39 3.13
C PRO A 403 27.04 -31.40 4.22
N GLY A 404 26.31 -30.30 4.36
CA GLY A 404 26.63 -29.18 5.26
C GLY A 404 27.22 -27.95 4.56
N TYR A 405 27.65 -28.06 3.30
CA TYR A 405 27.98 -26.92 2.45
C TYR A 405 26.70 -26.27 1.92
N ILE A 406 26.77 -24.98 1.56
CA ILE A 406 25.69 -24.25 0.90
C ILE A 406 26.21 -23.70 -0.43
N VAL A 407 25.46 -23.89 -1.50
CA VAL A 407 25.80 -23.35 -2.83
C VAL A 407 24.78 -22.28 -3.19
N GLU A 408 25.25 -21.07 -3.46
CA GLU A 408 24.42 -19.99 -4.00
C GLU A 408 24.37 -20.13 -5.52
N ARG A 409 23.40 -20.93 -5.98
CA ARG A 409 23.19 -21.20 -7.41
C ARG A 409 22.31 -20.13 -8.06
N HIS A 410 22.42 -20.01 -9.38
CA HIS A 410 21.52 -19.19 -10.20
C HIS A 410 20.05 -19.63 -10.05
N LEU A 411 19.12 -18.73 -10.35
CA LEU A 411 17.70 -19.07 -10.49
C LEU A 411 17.51 -20.10 -11.61
N GLN A 412 16.62 -21.05 -11.37
CA GLN A 412 16.27 -22.14 -12.28
C GLN A 412 14.76 -22.24 -12.45
N ASP A 413 14.35 -22.92 -13.52
CA ASP A 413 12.96 -23.27 -13.73
C ASP A 413 12.41 -24.03 -12.52
N GLY A 414 11.28 -23.59 -11.99
CA GLY A 414 10.65 -24.20 -10.82
C GLY A 414 10.92 -23.52 -9.48
N ASP A 415 11.86 -22.56 -9.42
CA ASP A 415 12.11 -21.76 -8.20
C ASP A 415 10.92 -20.84 -7.89
N ILE A 416 10.73 -20.52 -6.61
CA ILE A 416 9.66 -19.63 -6.16
C ILE A 416 10.19 -18.22 -5.98
N VAL A 417 9.45 -17.25 -6.54
CA VAL A 417 9.74 -15.82 -6.44
C VAL A 417 8.48 -15.05 -6.09
N LEU A 418 8.63 -13.92 -5.41
CA LEU A 418 7.53 -13.00 -5.15
C LEU A 418 7.52 -11.93 -6.23
N PHE A 419 6.42 -11.84 -6.95
CA PHE A 419 6.23 -10.87 -8.04
C PHE A 419 5.24 -9.79 -7.60
N ASN A 420 5.65 -8.53 -7.78
CA ASN A 420 4.98 -7.37 -7.21
C ASN A 420 4.85 -6.21 -8.20
N ARG A 421 3.67 -5.60 -8.27
CA ARG A 421 3.46 -4.30 -8.91
C ARG A 421 3.15 -3.23 -7.86
N GLN A 422 3.79 -2.08 -8.01
CA GLN A 422 3.52 -0.90 -7.21
C GLN A 422 2.61 0.06 -7.98
N PRO A 423 1.66 0.75 -7.32
CA PRO A 423 1.35 0.69 -5.89
C PRO A 423 0.62 -0.61 -5.48
N SER A 424 0.94 -1.14 -4.31
CA SER A 424 0.30 -2.35 -3.79
C SER A 424 -0.98 -1.99 -3.01
N LEU A 425 -2.13 -2.08 -3.69
CA LEU A 425 -3.44 -1.65 -3.16
C LEU A 425 -4.10 -2.72 -2.29
N HIS A 426 -3.85 -3.99 -2.60
CA HIS A 426 -4.39 -5.13 -1.89
C HIS A 426 -3.38 -6.27 -1.87
N ARG A 427 -3.62 -7.31 -1.07
CA ARG A 427 -2.65 -8.42 -0.90
C ARG A 427 -2.25 -9.09 -2.22
N MET A 428 -3.18 -9.20 -3.19
CA MET A 428 -2.90 -9.81 -4.49
C MET A 428 -1.97 -8.99 -5.40
N SER A 429 -1.60 -7.75 -5.01
CA SER A 429 -0.57 -6.99 -5.73
C SER A 429 0.84 -7.55 -5.50
N ILE A 430 0.99 -8.54 -4.60
CA ILE A 430 2.17 -9.38 -4.45
C ILE A 430 1.73 -10.85 -4.38
N MET A 431 2.22 -11.69 -5.29
CA MET A 431 1.92 -13.12 -5.31
C MET A 431 3.19 -13.90 -5.60
N ALA A 432 3.21 -15.16 -5.21
CA ALA A 432 4.29 -16.08 -5.54
C ALA A 432 4.09 -16.64 -6.93
N HIS A 433 5.15 -16.58 -7.74
CA HIS A 433 5.24 -17.17 -9.07
C HIS A 433 6.35 -18.21 -9.10
N VAL A 434 6.26 -19.10 -10.08
CA VAL A 434 7.25 -20.09 -10.43
C VAL A 434 8.12 -19.52 -11.54
N VAL A 435 9.43 -19.55 -11.34
CA VAL A 435 10.39 -19.04 -12.33
C VAL A 435 10.36 -19.91 -13.58
N LYS A 436 10.30 -19.25 -14.73
CA LYS A 436 10.66 -19.80 -16.04
C LYS A 436 11.75 -18.93 -16.67
N VAL A 437 12.96 -19.44 -16.78
CA VAL A 437 14.08 -18.66 -17.32
C VAL A 437 13.98 -18.62 -18.84
N LEU A 438 13.96 -17.42 -19.40
CA LEU A 438 13.74 -17.17 -20.82
C LEU A 438 14.74 -16.13 -21.36
N PRO A 439 15.06 -16.17 -22.66
CA PRO A 439 15.92 -15.16 -23.28
C PRO A 439 15.25 -13.77 -23.28
N TYR A 440 16.05 -12.74 -23.58
CA TYR A 440 15.71 -11.31 -23.55
C TYR A 440 15.68 -10.69 -22.15
N LYS A 441 15.11 -9.48 -22.01
CA LYS A 441 15.35 -8.57 -20.86
C LYS A 441 14.09 -8.14 -20.08
N THR A 442 12.92 -8.65 -20.44
CA THR A 442 11.63 -8.32 -19.81
C THR A 442 11.18 -9.44 -18.89
N PHE A 443 10.40 -9.09 -17.87
CA PHE A 443 9.59 -10.09 -17.16
C PHE A 443 8.40 -10.46 -18.03
N ARG A 444 8.09 -11.76 -18.15
CA ARG A 444 6.93 -12.21 -18.93
C ARG A 444 5.81 -12.63 -18.01
N LEU A 445 4.61 -12.10 -18.25
CA LEU A 445 3.44 -12.33 -17.42
C LEU A 445 2.30 -12.91 -18.26
N ASN A 446 1.62 -13.93 -17.73
CA ASN A 446 0.40 -14.44 -18.33
C ASN A 446 -0.72 -13.38 -18.27
N LEU A 447 -1.40 -13.18 -19.41
CA LEU A 447 -2.45 -12.18 -19.58
C LEU A 447 -3.63 -12.30 -18.61
N LEU A 448 -3.96 -13.52 -18.15
CA LEU A 448 -5.06 -13.78 -17.22
C LEU A 448 -4.80 -13.19 -15.82
N VAL A 449 -3.53 -12.95 -15.48
CA VAL A 449 -3.06 -12.52 -14.15
C VAL A 449 -2.78 -11.01 -14.11
N THR A 450 -3.18 -10.25 -15.14
CA THR A 450 -2.93 -8.81 -15.23
C THR A 450 -3.80 -7.99 -14.27
N ILE A 451 -5.08 -8.38 -14.10
CA ILE A 451 -6.06 -7.65 -13.27
C ILE A 451 -5.64 -7.59 -11.79
N PRO A 452 -5.20 -8.68 -11.12
CA PRO A 452 -4.71 -8.60 -9.75
C PRO A 452 -3.55 -7.61 -9.55
N TYR A 453 -2.69 -7.43 -10.55
CA TYR A 453 -1.62 -6.44 -10.50
C TYR A 453 -2.07 -5.05 -10.97
N ASN A 454 -3.26 -4.95 -11.56
CA ASN A 454 -3.73 -3.81 -12.33
C ASN A 454 -2.71 -3.38 -13.39
N ALA A 455 -2.03 -4.35 -13.98
CA ALA A 455 -0.88 -4.16 -14.86
C ALA A 455 -1.32 -4.05 -16.33
N ASP A 456 -0.68 -3.15 -17.06
CA ASP A 456 -0.77 -3.05 -18.51
C ASP A 456 0.61 -3.25 -19.15
N PHE A 457 0.72 -3.05 -20.46
CA PHE A 457 1.94 -3.31 -21.23
C PHE A 457 2.40 -2.09 -22.04
N ASP A 458 2.12 -0.88 -21.55
CA ASP A 458 2.51 0.38 -22.21
C ASP A 458 3.91 0.90 -21.78
N GLY A 459 4.59 0.16 -20.89
CA GLY A 459 5.86 0.55 -20.28
C GLY A 459 5.96 0.22 -18.79
N ASP A 460 4.89 -0.34 -18.22
CA ASP A 460 4.81 -0.82 -16.85
C ASP A 460 6.02 -1.70 -16.44
N GLU A 461 6.53 -1.43 -15.24
CA GLU A 461 7.62 -2.16 -14.62
C GLU A 461 7.17 -2.87 -13.34
N MET A 462 7.66 -4.09 -13.12
CA MET A 462 7.36 -4.88 -11.92
C MET A 462 8.61 -5.32 -11.18
N ASN A 463 8.45 -5.59 -9.90
CA ASN A 463 9.50 -6.05 -9.00
C ASN A 463 9.43 -7.57 -8.83
N LEU A 464 10.60 -8.18 -8.72
CA LEU A 464 10.78 -9.59 -8.41
C LEU A 464 11.68 -9.72 -7.18
N HIS A 465 11.27 -10.53 -6.22
CA HIS A 465 12.02 -10.81 -4.99
C HIS A 465 12.23 -12.31 -4.83
N VAL A 466 13.43 -12.72 -4.43
CA VAL A 466 13.80 -14.13 -4.29
C VAL A 466 13.92 -14.49 -2.80
N PRO A 467 12.94 -15.19 -2.21
CA PRO A 467 13.04 -15.64 -0.82
C PRO A 467 14.22 -16.61 -0.64
N GLN A 468 15.09 -16.33 0.34
CA GLN A 468 16.34 -17.08 0.54
C GLN A 468 16.15 -18.31 1.43
N ASN A 469 15.47 -18.17 2.57
CA ASN A 469 15.27 -19.26 3.52
C ASN A 469 14.27 -20.29 2.99
N GLU A 470 14.49 -21.57 3.29
CA GLU A 470 13.60 -22.65 2.85
C GLU A 470 12.18 -22.52 3.42
N GLU A 471 12.05 -22.06 4.68
CA GLU A 471 10.74 -21.80 5.30
C GLU A 471 9.95 -20.74 4.53
N ALA A 472 10.60 -19.63 4.15
CA ALA A 472 9.95 -18.56 3.39
C ALA A 472 9.58 -19.00 1.97
N GLN A 473 10.41 -19.84 1.34
CA GLN A 473 10.10 -20.43 0.03
C GLN A 473 8.89 -21.38 0.12
N ALA A 474 8.83 -22.23 1.15
CA ALA A 474 7.73 -23.16 1.37
C ALA A 474 6.41 -22.43 1.71
N GLU A 475 6.47 -21.41 2.56
CA GLU A 475 5.33 -20.56 2.90
C GLU A 475 4.79 -19.84 1.67
N ALA A 476 5.65 -19.20 0.87
CA ALA A 476 5.27 -18.54 -0.37
C ALA A 476 4.64 -19.51 -1.38
N ARG A 477 5.24 -20.70 -1.55
CA ARG A 477 4.71 -21.74 -2.45
C ARG A 477 3.32 -22.23 -2.05
N THR A 478 3.05 -22.32 -0.75
CA THR A 478 1.82 -22.92 -0.23
C THR A 478 0.70 -21.89 -0.11
N LEU A 479 1.01 -20.67 0.35
CA LEU A 479 0.00 -19.68 0.71
C LEU A 479 -0.19 -18.58 -0.32
N MET A 480 0.83 -18.28 -1.14
CA MET A 480 0.87 -17.09 -2.00
C MET A 480 0.85 -17.40 -3.50
N LEU A 481 0.82 -18.67 -3.89
CA LEU A 481 0.85 -19.06 -5.30
C LEU A 481 -0.36 -18.50 -6.05
N VAL A 482 -0.19 -18.07 -7.29
CA VAL A 482 -1.23 -17.36 -8.07
C VAL A 482 -2.58 -18.09 -8.10
N GLN A 483 -2.58 -19.40 -8.38
CA GLN A 483 -3.79 -20.22 -8.42
C GLN A 483 -4.61 -20.20 -7.09
N GLU A 484 -3.95 -20.03 -5.94
CA GLU A 484 -4.60 -19.97 -4.62
C GLU A 484 -5.32 -18.62 -4.39
N HIS A 485 -5.15 -17.68 -5.32
CA HIS A 485 -5.70 -16.33 -5.29
C HIS A 485 -6.53 -15.99 -6.53
N ILE A 486 -7.08 -17.01 -7.21
CA ILE A 486 -8.07 -16.79 -8.28
C ILE A 486 -9.27 -16.00 -7.74
N MET A 487 -9.71 -16.31 -6.52
CA MET A 487 -10.84 -15.65 -5.85
C MET A 487 -10.42 -14.38 -5.09
N THR A 488 -11.11 -13.26 -5.34
CA THR A 488 -10.86 -12.02 -4.60
C THR A 488 -11.43 -12.05 -3.18
N PRO A 489 -10.68 -11.62 -2.16
CA PRO A 489 -11.18 -11.47 -0.79
C PRO A 489 -12.19 -10.34 -0.62
N ARG A 490 -12.37 -9.47 -1.63
CA ARG A 490 -13.25 -8.32 -1.53
C ARG A 490 -14.73 -8.70 -1.64
N TYR A 491 -15.06 -9.63 -2.55
CA TYR A 491 -16.46 -9.96 -2.88
C TYR A 491 -16.66 -11.40 -3.39
N GLY A 492 -15.67 -12.29 -3.25
CA GLY A 492 -15.83 -13.72 -3.54
C GLY A 492 -16.15 -14.02 -5.01
N ALA A 493 -15.34 -13.53 -5.94
CA ALA A 493 -15.45 -13.86 -7.37
C ALA A 493 -14.06 -14.04 -8.00
N PRO A 494 -13.94 -14.72 -9.15
CA PRO A 494 -12.66 -14.87 -9.85
C PRO A 494 -12.15 -13.53 -10.38
N ILE A 495 -11.06 -13.02 -9.82
CA ILE A 495 -10.35 -11.82 -10.33
C ILE A 495 -9.34 -12.19 -11.42
N ILE A 496 -8.83 -13.41 -11.40
CA ILE A 496 -8.03 -14.01 -12.48
C ILE A 496 -8.99 -14.69 -13.43
N GLY A 497 -8.98 -14.32 -14.71
CA GLY A 497 -9.94 -14.82 -15.68
C GLY A 497 -9.78 -14.21 -17.07
N ALA A 498 -10.74 -14.48 -17.95
CA ALA A 498 -10.69 -14.05 -19.35
C ALA A 498 -10.78 -12.53 -19.44
N ILE A 499 -9.94 -11.96 -20.29
CA ILE A 499 -9.98 -10.55 -20.70
C ILE A 499 -9.96 -10.47 -22.22
N HIS A 500 -10.56 -9.40 -22.77
CA HIS A 500 -10.43 -9.00 -24.17
C HIS A 500 -10.50 -10.18 -25.16
N ASP A 501 -9.38 -10.54 -25.79
CA ASP A 501 -9.26 -11.57 -26.83
C ASP A 501 -9.73 -12.96 -26.37
N TYR A 502 -9.52 -13.33 -25.10
CA TYR A 502 -10.06 -14.58 -24.57
C TYR A 502 -11.59 -14.60 -24.59
N ILE A 503 -12.23 -13.46 -24.31
CA ILE A 503 -13.69 -13.33 -24.33
C ILE A 503 -14.20 -13.40 -25.77
N THR A 504 -13.55 -12.68 -26.69
CA THR A 504 -13.91 -12.69 -28.11
C THR A 504 -13.72 -14.09 -28.72
N GLY A 505 -12.59 -14.74 -28.46
CA GLY A 505 -12.29 -16.09 -28.93
C GLY A 505 -13.25 -17.12 -28.34
N ALA A 506 -13.57 -17.02 -27.05
CA ALA A 506 -14.57 -17.87 -26.40
C ALA A 506 -15.96 -17.72 -27.03
N TYR A 507 -16.37 -16.49 -27.34
CA TYR A 507 -17.66 -16.23 -27.98
C TYR A 507 -17.68 -16.83 -29.39
N LEU A 508 -16.67 -16.51 -30.21
CA LEU A 508 -16.62 -16.95 -31.60
C LEU A 508 -16.53 -18.47 -31.73
N ILE A 509 -15.79 -19.16 -30.86
CA ILE A 509 -15.66 -20.63 -30.94
C ILE A 509 -16.93 -21.34 -30.48
N THR A 510 -17.67 -20.75 -29.53
CA THR A 510 -18.87 -21.38 -28.97
C THR A 510 -20.15 -21.05 -29.73
N ARG A 511 -20.12 -20.28 -30.81
CA ARG A 511 -21.32 -20.02 -31.64
C ARG A 511 -21.82 -21.27 -32.36
N LYS A 512 -23.11 -21.27 -32.73
CA LYS A 512 -23.75 -22.38 -33.47
C LYS A 512 -23.14 -22.63 -34.85
N ASP A 513 -22.61 -21.59 -35.48
CA ASP A 513 -21.99 -21.64 -36.82
C ASP A 513 -20.48 -21.98 -36.80
N ALA A 514 -19.90 -22.22 -35.62
CA ALA A 514 -18.50 -22.63 -35.49
C ALA A 514 -18.35 -24.14 -35.73
N ILE A 515 -18.06 -24.50 -36.99
CA ILE A 515 -17.92 -25.87 -37.48
C ILE A 515 -16.48 -26.12 -37.94
N PHE A 516 -15.89 -27.21 -37.49
CA PHE A 516 -14.48 -27.55 -37.70
C PHE A 516 -14.34 -28.90 -38.41
N ASP A 517 -13.41 -28.97 -39.36
CA ASP A 517 -12.94 -30.25 -39.89
C ASP A 517 -11.99 -30.92 -38.89
N LYS A 518 -11.67 -32.20 -39.15
CA LYS A 518 -10.78 -32.98 -38.29
C LYS A 518 -9.42 -32.32 -38.07
N HIS A 519 -8.87 -31.69 -39.12
CA HIS A 519 -7.54 -31.07 -39.06
C HIS A 519 -7.54 -29.84 -38.14
N LYS A 520 -8.49 -28.90 -38.31
CA LYS A 520 -8.59 -27.72 -37.46
C LYS A 520 -8.93 -28.10 -36.02
N ALA A 521 -9.85 -29.04 -35.82
CA ALA A 521 -10.17 -29.54 -34.48
C ALA A 521 -8.95 -30.14 -33.78
N ALA A 522 -8.13 -30.93 -34.49
CA ALA A 522 -6.92 -31.53 -33.93
C ALA A 522 -5.87 -30.47 -33.58
N LEU A 523 -5.69 -29.46 -34.44
CA LEU A 523 -4.76 -28.37 -34.21
C LEU A 523 -5.15 -27.52 -32.97
N LEU A 524 -6.45 -27.24 -32.80
CA LEU A 524 -6.97 -26.53 -31.63
C LEU A 524 -6.71 -27.31 -30.32
N LEU A 525 -7.01 -28.61 -30.31
CA LEU A 525 -6.76 -29.46 -29.14
C LEU A 525 -5.26 -29.62 -28.85
N TYR A 526 -4.43 -29.76 -29.89
CA TYR A 526 -2.98 -29.87 -29.76
C TYR A 526 -2.36 -28.63 -29.13
N ASN A 527 -2.70 -27.43 -29.62
CA ASN A 527 -2.18 -26.17 -29.08
C ASN A 527 -2.68 -25.87 -27.66
N ALA A 528 -3.87 -26.39 -27.31
CA ALA A 528 -4.39 -26.37 -25.95
C ALA A 528 -3.75 -27.42 -25.02
N ASN A 529 -2.77 -28.20 -25.51
CA ASN A 529 -2.08 -29.27 -24.79
C ASN A 529 -3.05 -30.33 -24.22
N TYR A 530 -4.15 -30.60 -24.95
CA TYR A 530 -5.10 -31.64 -24.59
C TYR A 530 -4.51 -33.02 -24.89
N ARG A 531 -4.57 -33.93 -23.91
CA ARG A 531 -3.98 -35.29 -23.99
C ARG A 531 -5.00 -36.42 -24.10
N GLY A 532 -6.29 -36.11 -24.07
CA GLY A 532 -7.34 -37.11 -24.17
C GLY A 532 -7.64 -37.51 -25.62
N GLU A 533 -8.58 -38.43 -25.79
CA GLU A 533 -9.10 -38.78 -27.11
C GLU A 533 -9.95 -37.65 -27.67
N MET A 534 -9.85 -37.44 -28.99
CA MET A 534 -10.71 -36.52 -29.71
C MET A 534 -12.15 -37.09 -29.70
N PRO A 535 -13.16 -36.28 -29.35
CA PRO A 535 -14.54 -36.76 -29.30
C PRO A 535 -15.05 -37.15 -30.70
N GLU A 536 -16.08 -37.98 -30.78
CA GLU A 536 -16.72 -38.33 -32.07
C GLU A 536 -17.35 -37.10 -32.73
N PRO A 537 -17.30 -36.93 -34.07
CA PRO A 537 -17.84 -35.75 -34.73
C PRO A 537 -19.35 -35.56 -34.48
N ALA A 538 -19.75 -34.36 -34.06
CA ALA A 538 -21.15 -34.02 -33.81
C ALA A 538 -22.02 -34.03 -35.09
N ILE A 539 -21.41 -33.80 -36.25
CA ILE A 539 -22.08 -33.81 -37.56
C ILE A 539 -21.40 -34.87 -38.43
N LEU A 540 -22.17 -35.84 -38.92
CA LEU A 540 -21.67 -36.96 -39.75
C LEU A 540 -21.88 -36.75 -41.25
N LYS A 541 -22.87 -35.94 -41.64
CA LYS A 541 -23.20 -35.62 -43.04
C LYS A 541 -23.31 -34.10 -43.19
N PRO A 542 -22.71 -33.46 -44.22
CA PRO A 542 -22.08 -34.05 -45.42
C PRO A 542 -20.67 -34.63 -45.22
N GLY A 543 -20.07 -34.47 -44.05
CA GLY A 543 -18.80 -35.08 -43.66
C GLY A 543 -18.62 -35.03 -42.14
N PRO A 544 -17.54 -35.61 -41.58
CA PRO A 544 -17.27 -35.57 -40.15
C PRO A 544 -16.84 -34.15 -39.75
N TYR A 545 -17.71 -33.45 -39.02
CA TYR A 545 -17.42 -32.13 -38.47
C TYR A 545 -17.65 -32.07 -36.96
N TRP A 546 -16.82 -31.27 -36.31
CA TRP A 546 -16.85 -30.98 -34.88
C TRP A 546 -17.42 -29.59 -34.65
N THR A 547 -18.17 -29.42 -33.57
CA THR A 547 -18.68 -28.11 -33.15
C THR A 547 -17.73 -27.51 -32.12
N GLY A 548 -17.61 -26.18 -32.08
CA GLY A 548 -16.75 -25.57 -31.05
C GLY A 548 -17.26 -25.80 -29.62
N LYS A 549 -18.59 -25.93 -29.42
CA LYS A 549 -19.17 -26.36 -28.14
C LYS A 549 -18.64 -27.72 -27.67
N GLN A 550 -18.52 -28.67 -28.60
CA GLN A 550 -17.96 -29.98 -28.33
C GLN A 550 -16.47 -29.90 -27.96
N LEU A 551 -15.69 -29.08 -28.67
CA LEU A 551 -14.27 -28.87 -28.37
C LEU A 551 -14.04 -28.20 -27.01
N VAL A 552 -14.93 -27.28 -26.59
CA VAL A 552 -14.87 -26.70 -25.24
C VAL A 552 -15.24 -27.71 -24.16
N SER A 553 -16.22 -28.59 -24.45
CA SER A 553 -16.73 -29.58 -23.49
C SER A 553 -15.66 -30.55 -22.98
N VAL A 554 -14.63 -30.87 -23.77
CA VAL A 554 -13.58 -31.82 -23.35
C VAL A 554 -12.73 -31.32 -22.17
N PHE A 555 -12.73 -30.01 -21.91
CA PHE A 555 -12.00 -29.41 -20.80
C PHE A 555 -12.84 -29.29 -19.52
N LEU A 556 -14.16 -29.46 -19.60
CA LEU A 556 -15.06 -29.35 -18.46
C LEU A 556 -15.09 -30.66 -17.66
N PRO A 557 -15.26 -30.62 -16.33
CA PRO A 557 -15.47 -31.82 -15.52
C PRO A 557 -16.73 -32.58 -15.97
N SER A 558 -16.65 -33.91 -16.03
CA SER A 558 -17.70 -34.77 -16.60
C SER A 558 -19.02 -34.79 -15.84
N ASP A 559 -19.05 -34.36 -14.58
CA ASP A 559 -20.25 -34.28 -13.74
C ASP A 559 -20.71 -32.83 -13.50
N MET A 560 -20.11 -31.87 -14.22
CA MET A 560 -20.45 -30.45 -14.08
C MET A 560 -21.80 -30.15 -14.72
N ASN A 561 -22.67 -29.50 -13.92
CA ASN A 561 -23.93 -28.94 -14.37
C ASN A 561 -23.93 -27.44 -14.11
N TYR A 562 -24.29 -26.64 -15.11
CA TYR A 562 -24.32 -25.19 -15.01
C TYR A 562 -25.43 -24.61 -15.88
N VAL A 563 -26.13 -23.61 -15.34
CA VAL A 563 -27.13 -22.81 -16.05
C VAL A 563 -26.79 -21.34 -15.84
N GLY A 564 -26.67 -20.59 -16.92
CA GLY A 564 -26.32 -19.18 -16.88
C GLY A 564 -26.80 -18.42 -18.10
N ARG A 565 -26.60 -17.10 -18.07
CA ARG A 565 -26.97 -16.19 -19.16
C ARG A 565 -25.74 -15.46 -19.68
N ALA A 566 -25.54 -15.50 -20.99
CA ALA A 566 -24.48 -14.80 -21.68
C ALA A 566 -24.71 -13.27 -21.69
N ALA A 567 -23.63 -12.49 -21.72
CA ALA A 567 -23.63 -11.03 -21.86
C ALA A 567 -24.27 -10.54 -23.16
N VAL A 568 -24.18 -11.32 -24.25
CA VAL A 568 -24.74 -10.94 -25.57
C VAL A 568 -26.26 -10.73 -25.55
N VAL A 569 -26.96 -11.26 -24.54
CA VAL A 569 -28.41 -11.13 -24.40
C VAL A 569 -28.78 -9.76 -23.81
N PRO A 570 -29.69 -8.99 -24.42
CA PRO A 570 -30.17 -7.73 -23.85
C PRO A 570 -30.78 -7.95 -22.45
N ALA A 571 -30.54 -7.07 -21.49
CA ALA A 571 -31.04 -7.21 -20.11
C ALA A 571 -32.58 -7.30 -20.01
N SER A 572 -33.30 -6.71 -20.97
CA SER A 572 -34.76 -6.71 -21.07
C SER A 572 -35.36 -7.93 -21.80
N GLY A 573 -34.54 -8.78 -22.43
CA GLY A 573 -35.01 -9.95 -23.17
C GLY A 573 -35.37 -11.12 -22.23
N LYS A 574 -36.47 -11.83 -22.52
CA LYS A 574 -36.79 -13.13 -21.89
C LYS A 574 -35.82 -14.19 -22.43
N CYS A 575 -34.98 -14.75 -21.58
CA CYS A 575 -33.98 -15.76 -21.93
C CYS A 575 -33.94 -16.84 -20.84
N ASP A 576 -35.12 -17.38 -20.53
CA ASP A 576 -35.33 -18.34 -19.45
C ASP A 576 -35.60 -19.76 -19.98
N GLN A 577 -35.46 -19.97 -21.29
CA GLN A 577 -35.74 -21.22 -22.00
C GLN A 577 -34.64 -21.53 -23.04
N GLU A 578 -34.63 -22.77 -23.54
CA GLU A 578 -33.67 -23.27 -24.54
C GLU A 578 -33.63 -22.43 -25.83
N TYR A 579 -34.75 -21.78 -26.18
CA TYR A 579 -34.84 -20.84 -27.30
C TYR A 579 -34.59 -19.42 -26.83
N CYS A 580 -33.32 -19.02 -26.82
CA CYS A 580 -32.89 -17.67 -26.48
C CYS A 580 -32.22 -16.97 -27.68
N GLU A 581 -32.46 -15.67 -27.82
CA GLU A 581 -31.82 -14.82 -28.82
C GLU A 581 -30.29 -14.94 -28.74
N ASN A 582 -29.64 -14.99 -29.90
CA ASN A 582 -28.19 -15.09 -30.05
C ASN A 582 -27.54 -16.28 -29.32
N ASP A 583 -28.31 -17.35 -29.04
CA ASP A 583 -27.81 -18.52 -28.31
C ASP A 583 -27.24 -18.16 -26.93
N GLY A 584 -27.92 -17.26 -26.21
CA GLY A 584 -27.38 -16.72 -24.96
C GLY A 584 -27.75 -17.47 -23.68
N PHE A 585 -28.53 -18.55 -23.76
CA PHE A 585 -28.84 -19.41 -22.62
C PHE A 585 -27.77 -20.51 -22.49
N ILE A 586 -26.91 -20.41 -21.48
CA ILE A 586 -25.79 -21.33 -21.26
C ILE A 586 -26.28 -22.53 -20.47
N LEU A 587 -26.23 -23.70 -21.09
CA LEU A 587 -26.58 -24.98 -20.47
C LEU A 587 -25.42 -25.96 -20.61
N ILE A 588 -24.83 -26.32 -19.47
CA ILE A 588 -23.85 -27.39 -19.35
C ILE A 588 -24.50 -28.51 -18.54
N LYS A 589 -24.57 -29.72 -19.10
CA LYS A 589 -25.06 -30.92 -18.42
C LYS A 589 -24.02 -32.02 -18.51
N ASN A 590 -23.61 -32.60 -17.39
CA ASN A 590 -22.59 -33.64 -17.29
C ASN A 590 -21.32 -33.30 -18.11
N GLY A 591 -20.78 -32.10 -17.92
CA GLY A 591 -19.58 -31.61 -18.60
C GLY A 591 -19.74 -31.30 -20.09
N LYS A 592 -20.93 -31.44 -20.67
CA LYS A 592 -21.19 -31.13 -22.08
C LYS A 592 -21.90 -29.78 -22.21
N LEU A 593 -21.30 -28.87 -22.96
CA LEU A 593 -21.89 -27.59 -23.34
C LEU A 593 -22.93 -27.82 -24.46
N LEU A 594 -24.20 -27.85 -24.09
CA LEU A 594 -25.30 -28.14 -25.00
C LEU A 594 -25.78 -26.88 -25.72
N LEU A 595 -26.07 -25.83 -24.94
CA LEU A 595 -26.59 -24.55 -25.42
C LEU A 595 -25.74 -23.41 -24.87
N GLY A 596 -25.76 -22.27 -25.54
CA GLY A 596 -25.09 -21.08 -25.05
C GLY A 596 -23.79 -20.74 -25.77
N VAL A 597 -23.34 -19.52 -25.52
CA VAL A 597 -22.02 -19.01 -25.90
C VAL A 597 -21.25 -18.59 -24.65
N PHE A 598 -19.93 -18.74 -24.68
CA PHE A 598 -19.05 -18.26 -23.63
C PHE A 598 -18.63 -16.83 -23.92
N ASP A 599 -18.95 -15.92 -23.02
CA ASP A 599 -18.50 -14.53 -23.08
C ASP A 599 -18.07 -14.04 -21.69
N LYS A 600 -18.10 -12.72 -21.44
CA LYS A 600 -17.71 -12.15 -20.15
C LYS A 600 -18.47 -12.77 -18.97
N GLN A 601 -19.72 -13.18 -19.14
CA GLN A 601 -20.51 -13.79 -18.05
C GLN A 601 -20.20 -15.28 -17.84
N ALA A 602 -19.51 -15.93 -18.78
CA ALA A 602 -19.13 -17.33 -18.66
C ALA A 602 -17.70 -17.52 -18.11
N VAL A 603 -16.75 -16.72 -18.59
CA VAL A 603 -15.31 -16.92 -18.33
C VAL A 603 -14.57 -15.64 -17.91
N GLY A 604 -15.25 -14.50 -17.91
CA GLY A 604 -14.67 -13.20 -17.64
C GLY A 604 -14.22 -13.01 -16.20
N ALA A 605 -13.12 -12.27 -16.03
CA ALA A 605 -12.67 -11.81 -14.72
C ALA A 605 -13.68 -10.83 -14.07
N GLU A 606 -13.64 -10.76 -12.75
CA GLU A 606 -14.47 -9.91 -11.87
C GLU A 606 -15.99 -10.20 -11.91
N LYS A 607 -16.39 -11.30 -12.55
CA LYS A 607 -17.79 -11.74 -12.63
C LYS A 607 -18.07 -12.89 -11.66
N HIS A 608 -19.16 -12.79 -10.91
CA HIS A 608 -19.66 -13.86 -10.05
C HIS A 608 -20.55 -14.81 -10.85
N GLY A 609 -20.72 -16.03 -10.35
CA GLY A 609 -21.59 -17.04 -10.97
C GLY A 609 -21.15 -17.48 -12.37
N THR A 610 -19.89 -17.27 -12.74
CA THR A 610 -19.31 -17.71 -14.01
C THR A 610 -19.03 -19.21 -13.99
N VAL A 611 -18.83 -19.83 -15.15
CA VAL A 611 -18.40 -21.24 -15.26
C VAL A 611 -17.08 -21.44 -14.50
N LEU A 612 -16.15 -20.49 -14.64
CA LEU A 612 -14.87 -20.51 -13.92
C LEU A 612 -15.07 -20.44 -12.40
N HIS A 613 -15.99 -19.59 -11.93
CA HIS A 613 -16.29 -19.45 -10.50
C HIS A 613 -16.77 -20.78 -9.90
N GLU A 614 -17.67 -21.49 -10.58
CA GLU A 614 -18.15 -22.80 -10.12
C GLU A 614 -17.04 -23.86 -10.13
N ILE A 615 -16.17 -23.84 -11.14
CA ILE A 615 -15.05 -24.78 -11.21
C ILE A 615 -14.12 -24.61 -10.01
N VAL A 616 -13.76 -23.37 -9.66
CA VAL A 616 -12.90 -23.08 -8.50
C VAL A 616 -13.53 -23.55 -7.20
N ARG A 617 -14.85 -23.35 -7.03
CA ARG A 617 -15.55 -23.69 -5.79
C ARG A 617 -15.75 -25.19 -5.61
N GLU A 618 -16.06 -25.90 -6.67
CA GLU A 618 -16.48 -27.31 -6.59
C GLU A 618 -15.35 -28.30 -6.84
N TYR A 619 -14.45 -27.98 -7.78
CA TYR A 619 -13.36 -28.87 -8.19
C TYR A 619 -11.99 -28.36 -7.72
N GLY A 620 -11.95 -27.20 -7.08
CA GLY A 620 -10.75 -26.59 -6.52
C GLY A 620 -9.92 -25.79 -7.53
N VAL A 621 -8.93 -25.09 -6.99
CA VAL A 621 -8.05 -24.18 -7.76
C VAL A 621 -7.15 -24.91 -8.76
N GLY A 622 -6.78 -26.17 -8.47
CA GLY A 622 -5.96 -26.98 -9.37
C GLY A 622 -6.67 -27.24 -10.70
N LYS A 623 -7.96 -27.58 -10.67
CA LYS A 623 -8.75 -27.80 -11.89
C LYS A 623 -8.98 -26.50 -12.66
N ALA A 624 -9.18 -25.39 -11.95
CA ALA A 624 -9.29 -24.07 -12.57
C ALA A 624 -7.99 -23.67 -13.29
N LYS A 625 -6.82 -23.98 -12.71
CA LYS A 625 -5.51 -23.76 -13.33
C LYS A 625 -5.35 -24.58 -14.62
N GLU A 626 -5.69 -25.87 -14.61
CA GLU A 626 -5.66 -26.72 -15.81
C GLU A 626 -6.56 -26.16 -16.93
N LEU A 627 -7.75 -25.69 -16.57
CA LEU A 627 -8.67 -25.06 -17.51
C LEU A 627 -8.05 -23.79 -18.12
N MET A 628 -7.48 -22.91 -17.29
CA MET A 628 -6.83 -21.68 -17.75
C MET A 628 -5.61 -21.95 -18.64
N ASP A 629 -4.78 -22.93 -18.28
CA ASP A 629 -3.56 -23.25 -19.03
C ASP A 629 -3.84 -23.99 -20.35
N GLY A 630 -5.03 -24.57 -20.52
CA GLY A 630 -5.45 -25.31 -21.72
C GLY A 630 -6.53 -24.61 -22.55
N LEU A 631 -7.77 -24.53 -22.03
CA LEU A 631 -8.93 -24.01 -22.75
C LEU A 631 -8.73 -22.57 -23.25
N TYR A 632 -8.07 -21.72 -22.46
CA TYR A 632 -7.89 -20.32 -22.83
C TYR A 632 -6.86 -20.15 -23.95
N LYS A 633 -5.85 -21.04 -24.04
CA LYS A 633 -4.96 -21.10 -25.20
C LYS A 633 -5.71 -21.50 -26.47
N MET A 634 -6.68 -22.40 -26.36
CA MET A 634 -7.56 -22.74 -27.48
C MET A 634 -8.32 -21.51 -27.99
N PHE A 635 -8.81 -20.64 -27.11
CA PHE A 635 -9.51 -19.41 -27.50
C PHE A 635 -8.62 -18.47 -28.31
N ILE A 636 -7.38 -18.25 -27.87
CA ILE A 636 -6.42 -17.42 -28.60
C ILE A 636 -6.05 -18.05 -29.94
N THR A 637 -5.73 -19.35 -29.94
CA THR A 637 -5.39 -20.08 -31.16
C THR A 637 -6.52 -20.01 -32.19
N TYR A 638 -7.77 -20.16 -31.74
CA TYR A 638 -8.91 -20.04 -32.64
C TYR A 638 -9.10 -18.62 -33.16
N LEU A 639 -8.89 -17.59 -32.32
CA LEU A 639 -8.98 -16.21 -32.74
C LEU A 639 -7.95 -15.88 -33.83
N ASP A 640 -6.72 -16.40 -33.70
CA ASP A 640 -5.67 -16.28 -34.72
C ASP A 640 -6.08 -16.95 -36.04
N MET A 641 -6.72 -18.13 -35.98
CA MET A 641 -7.22 -18.82 -37.18
C MET A 641 -8.42 -18.12 -37.84
N TYR A 642 -9.32 -17.55 -37.03
CA TYR A 642 -10.54 -16.91 -37.51
C TYR A 642 -10.24 -15.58 -38.20
N GLY A 643 -9.30 -14.81 -37.65
CA GLY A 643 -8.99 -13.46 -38.10
C GLY A 643 -10.01 -12.44 -37.57
N PHE A 644 -9.60 -11.64 -36.59
CA PHE A 644 -10.46 -10.63 -35.97
C PHE A 644 -9.82 -9.25 -36.08
N THR A 645 -10.51 -8.31 -36.73
CA THR A 645 -9.97 -6.97 -37.04
C THR A 645 -11.06 -5.91 -36.98
N MET A 646 -10.70 -4.64 -36.86
CA MET A 646 -11.64 -3.53 -36.87
C MET A 646 -11.18 -2.48 -37.89
N GLY A 647 -12.04 -2.18 -38.86
CA GLY A 647 -11.83 -1.12 -39.83
C GLY A 647 -12.63 0.15 -39.49
N LEU A 648 -12.52 1.18 -40.34
CA LEU A 648 -13.32 2.40 -40.21
C LEU A 648 -14.80 2.16 -40.57
N ASP A 649 -15.04 1.24 -41.49
CA ASP A 649 -16.36 0.71 -41.87
C ASP A 649 -17.14 0.13 -40.69
N SER A 650 -16.41 -0.36 -39.66
CA SER A 650 -17.00 -0.94 -38.45
C SER A 650 -17.72 0.10 -37.58
N ILE A 651 -17.55 1.39 -37.83
CA ILE A 651 -18.27 2.48 -37.15
C ILE A 651 -19.06 3.35 -38.14
N GLU A 652 -19.14 2.95 -39.40
CA GLU A 652 -19.88 3.67 -40.44
C GLU A 652 -21.35 3.29 -40.38
N ILE A 653 -22.20 4.31 -40.35
CA ILE A 653 -23.66 4.15 -40.37
C ILE A 653 -24.19 4.66 -41.71
N PRO A 654 -25.26 4.02 -42.24
CA PRO A 654 -25.80 4.43 -43.53
C PRO A 654 -26.50 5.80 -43.42
N PRO A 655 -26.63 6.56 -44.53
CA PRO A 655 -27.21 7.90 -44.52
C PRO A 655 -28.62 7.97 -43.93
N GLU A 656 -29.41 6.90 -44.08
CA GLU A 656 -30.75 6.80 -43.49
C GLU A 656 -30.69 6.86 -41.96
N ALA A 657 -29.73 6.15 -41.35
CA ALA A 657 -29.51 6.16 -39.91
C ALA A 657 -28.99 7.53 -39.45
N GLU A 658 -28.13 8.19 -40.22
CA GLU A 658 -27.67 9.56 -39.90
C GLU A 658 -28.84 10.56 -39.88
N GLN A 659 -29.75 10.48 -40.85
CA GLN A 659 -30.94 11.34 -40.92
C GLN A 659 -31.92 11.06 -39.77
N GLU A 660 -32.04 9.81 -39.34
CA GLU A 660 -32.86 9.42 -38.21
C GLU A 660 -32.28 9.95 -36.88
N ILE A 661 -30.97 9.81 -36.68
CA ILE A 661 -30.25 10.35 -35.52
C ILE A 661 -30.35 11.88 -35.50
N ALA A 662 -30.18 12.54 -36.64
CA ALA A 662 -30.31 13.99 -36.74
C ALA A 662 -31.72 14.47 -36.36
N ARG A 663 -32.77 13.76 -36.79
CA ARG A 663 -34.15 14.06 -36.40
C ARG A 663 -34.37 13.98 -34.90
N ILE A 664 -33.87 12.92 -34.26
CA ILE A 664 -34.00 12.73 -32.80
C ILE A 664 -33.27 13.82 -32.01
N LEU A 665 -32.08 14.22 -32.46
CA LEU A 665 -31.32 15.29 -31.82
C LEU A 665 -32.02 16.64 -31.97
N GLN A 666 -32.60 16.93 -33.14
CA GLN A 666 -33.40 18.14 -33.37
C GLN A 666 -34.69 18.17 -32.53
N GLU A 667 -35.41 17.05 -32.41
CA GLU A 667 -36.58 16.95 -31.53
C GLU A 667 -36.21 17.21 -30.07
N SER A 668 -35.07 16.67 -29.63
CA SER A 668 -34.59 16.85 -28.26
C SER A 668 -34.13 18.28 -28.00
N GLU A 669 -33.51 18.92 -28.99
CA GLU A 669 -33.15 20.34 -28.95
C GLU A 669 -34.38 21.24 -28.85
N LYS A 670 -35.45 20.97 -29.61
CA LYS A 670 -36.73 21.69 -29.49
C LYS A 670 -37.31 21.59 -28.08
N ARG A 671 -37.33 20.38 -27.49
CA ARG A 671 -37.78 20.17 -26.10
C ARG A 671 -36.93 20.98 -25.10
N VAL A 672 -35.63 21.11 -25.34
CA VAL A 672 -34.76 21.95 -24.49
C VAL A 672 -35.11 23.44 -24.63
N PHE A 673 -35.38 23.92 -25.84
CA PHE A 673 -35.82 25.30 -26.05
C PHE A 673 -37.17 25.59 -25.37
N GLU A 674 -38.13 24.67 -25.42
CA GLU A 674 -39.40 24.78 -24.67
C GLU A 674 -39.17 24.91 -23.16
N LEU A 675 -38.27 24.10 -22.59
CA LEU A 675 -37.90 24.20 -21.17
C LEU A 675 -37.26 25.56 -20.83
N ILE A 676 -36.40 26.08 -21.71
CA ILE A 676 -35.77 27.41 -21.55
C ILE A 676 -36.84 28.51 -21.61
N GLU A 677 -37.82 28.42 -22.52
CA GLU A 677 -38.92 29.37 -22.60
C GLU A 677 -39.78 29.38 -21.33
N HIS A 678 -40.18 28.21 -20.83
CA HIS A 678 -40.92 28.11 -19.58
C HIS A 678 -40.14 28.67 -18.38
N TYR A 679 -38.82 28.51 -18.38
CA TYR A 679 -37.96 29.13 -17.38
C TYR A 679 -37.93 30.66 -17.50
N MET A 680 -37.80 31.20 -18.71
CA MET A 680 -37.80 32.65 -18.97
C MET A 680 -39.15 33.30 -18.63
N LYS A 681 -40.27 32.59 -18.86
CA LYS A 681 -41.63 33.02 -18.46
C LYS A 681 -41.91 32.87 -16.96
N GLY A 682 -41.01 32.21 -16.22
CA GLY A 682 -41.16 31.98 -14.78
C GLY A 682 -42.19 30.90 -14.41
N GLU A 683 -42.65 30.12 -15.39
CA GLU A 683 -43.67 29.06 -15.28
C GLU A 683 -43.08 27.72 -14.80
N LEU A 684 -41.75 27.56 -14.89
CA LEU A 684 -41.07 26.32 -14.48
C LEU A 684 -41.18 26.10 -12.96
N GLN A 685 -41.87 25.02 -12.58
CA GLN A 685 -41.97 24.62 -11.17
C GLN A 685 -40.64 24.03 -10.68
N PRO A 686 -40.07 24.53 -9.56
CA PRO A 686 -38.84 24.00 -9.02
C PRO A 686 -39.05 22.58 -8.45
N MET A 687 -38.08 21.70 -8.68
CA MET A 687 -38.06 20.40 -7.99
C MET A 687 -37.81 20.59 -6.49
N PRO A 688 -38.33 19.69 -5.63
CA PRO A 688 -38.11 19.77 -4.18
C PRO A 688 -36.63 19.92 -3.82
N GLY A 689 -36.29 20.97 -3.07
CA GLY A 689 -34.92 21.22 -2.60
C GLY A 689 -33.95 21.80 -3.62
N LYS A 690 -34.39 22.09 -4.85
CA LYS A 690 -33.56 22.71 -5.91
C LYS A 690 -34.07 24.09 -6.28
N THR A 691 -33.16 24.96 -6.70
CA THR A 691 -33.55 26.24 -7.30
C THR A 691 -34.21 26.03 -8.67
N ARG A 692 -34.96 27.03 -9.16
CA ARG A 692 -35.53 26.98 -10.52
C ARG A 692 -34.46 26.79 -11.60
N LYS A 693 -33.30 27.45 -11.44
CA LYS A 693 -32.17 27.32 -12.38
C LYS A 693 -31.58 25.90 -12.36
N GLU A 694 -31.36 25.33 -11.18
CA GLU A 694 -30.86 23.95 -11.08
C GLU A 694 -31.88 22.94 -11.63
N THR A 695 -33.17 23.19 -11.39
CA THR A 695 -34.25 22.37 -11.95
C THR A 695 -34.23 22.39 -13.48
N LEU A 696 -34.04 23.56 -14.10
CA LEU A 696 -33.88 23.68 -15.54
C LEU A 696 -32.68 22.86 -16.03
N GLU A 697 -31.52 23.02 -15.41
CA GLU A 697 -30.29 22.32 -15.79
C GLU A 697 -30.43 20.80 -15.72
N ASP A 698 -31.06 20.27 -14.67
CA ASP A 698 -31.29 18.83 -14.52
C ASP A 698 -32.26 18.27 -15.55
N LEU A 699 -33.36 19.00 -15.83
CA LEU A 699 -34.32 18.61 -16.87
C LEU A 699 -33.66 18.56 -18.25
N ILE A 700 -32.85 19.58 -18.58
CA ILE A 700 -32.09 19.63 -19.84
C ILE A 700 -31.11 18.45 -19.92
N MET A 701 -30.34 18.19 -18.86
CA MET A 701 -29.40 17.06 -18.85
C MET A 701 -30.10 15.71 -19.06
N ASN A 702 -31.27 15.51 -18.46
CA ASN A 702 -32.06 14.29 -18.65
C ASN A 702 -32.54 14.12 -20.09
N VAL A 703 -33.12 15.17 -20.69
CA VAL A 703 -33.57 15.15 -22.09
C VAL A 703 -32.41 14.85 -23.05
N LEU A 704 -31.27 15.48 -22.85
CA LEU A 704 -30.07 15.27 -23.69
C LEU A 704 -29.45 13.88 -23.49
N ALA A 705 -29.51 13.32 -22.28
CA ALA A 705 -29.06 11.95 -22.02
C ALA A 705 -29.96 10.89 -22.67
N GLU A 706 -31.28 11.11 -22.65
CA GLU A 706 -32.27 10.27 -23.35
C GLU A 706 -32.02 10.31 -24.87
N ALA A 707 -31.84 11.51 -25.44
CA ALA A 707 -31.54 11.70 -26.86
C ALA A 707 -30.32 10.90 -27.32
N ARG A 708 -29.21 10.99 -26.56
CA ARG A 708 -27.98 10.23 -26.84
C ARG A 708 -28.21 8.72 -26.78
N SER A 709 -29.01 8.25 -25.82
CA SER A 709 -29.27 6.82 -25.65
C SER A 709 -30.08 6.27 -26.83
N ARG A 710 -31.13 6.98 -27.26
CA ARG A 710 -31.92 6.65 -28.45
C ARG A 710 -31.08 6.65 -29.74
N ALA A 711 -30.22 7.67 -29.91
CA ALA A 711 -29.28 7.72 -31.03
C ALA A 711 -28.34 6.51 -31.06
N GLY A 712 -27.92 6.03 -29.88
CA GLY A 712 -27.09 4.83 -29.75
C GLY A 712 -27.80 3.53 -30.07
N GLU A 713 -29.07 3.40 -29.70
CA GLU A 713 -29.89 2.23 -30.04
C GLU A 713 -30.05 2.08 -31.55
N ILE A 714 -30.34 3.19 -32.23
CA ILE A 714 -30.47 3.24 -33.69
C ILE A 714 -29.15 2.87 -34.36
N ALA A 715 -28.04 3.52 -33.97
CA ALA A 715 -26.72 3.16 -34.50
C ALA A 715 -26.39 1.68 -34.27
N GLY A 716 -26.73 1.13 -33.11
CA GLY A 716 -26.53 -0.29 -32.79
C GLY A 716 -27.38 -1.25 -33.64
N MET A 717 -28.59 -0.85 -34.05
CA MET A 717 -29.43 -1.64 -34.95
C MET A 717 -28.83 -1.72 -36.36
N TYR A 718 -28.40 -0.59 -36.92
CA TYR A 718 -27.86 -0.54 -38.28
C TYR A 718 -26.45 -1.14 -38.42
N LEU A 719 -25.60 -1.07 -37.39
CA LEU A 719 -24.24 -1.65 -37.43
C LEU A 719 -24.24 -3.20 -37.43
N GLY A 720 -25.30 -3.83 -36.91
CA GLY A 720 -25.48 -5.28 -36.92
C GLY A 720 -24.53 -6.11 -36.03
N LEU A 721 -24.89 -7.37 -35.80
CA LEU A 721 -24.14 -8.30 -34.92
C LEU A 721 -22.95 -9.00 -35.59
N LYS A 722 -22.80 -8.87 -36.90
CA LYS A 722 -21.64 -9.41 -37.64
C LYS A 722 -20.41 -8.52 -37.54
N ASN A 723 -20.60 -7.26 -37.19
CA ASN A 723 -19.54 -6.28 -37.05
C ASN A 723 -18.68 -6.58 -35.81
N HIS A 724 -17.37 -6.69 -36.02
CA HIS A 724 -16.40 -7.01 -34.96
C HIS A 724 -16.42 -5.99 -33.81
N ALA A 725 -16.64 -4.70 -34.08
CA ALA A 725 -16.72 -3.67 -33.05
C ALA A 725 -17.95 -3.89 -32.14
N VAL A 726 -19.09 -4.25 -32.73
CA VAL A 726 -20.32 -4.57 -31.99
C VAL A 726 -20.17 -5.87 -31.19
N ILE A 727 -19.50 -6.88 -31.75
CA ILE A 727 -19.18 -8.12 -31.03
C ILE A 727 -18.37 -7.81 -29.78
N MET A 728 -17.29 -7.02 -29.87
CA MET A 728 -16.48 -6.66 -28.70
C MET A 728 -17.29 -5.95 -27.61
N ALA A 729 -18.16 -5.00 -28.01
CA ALA A 729 -18.98 -4.24 -27.08
C ALA A 729 -20.06 -5.09 -26.39
N LYS A 730 -20.75 -5.96 -27.14
CA LYS A 730 -21.84 -6.80 -26.59
C LYS A 730 -21.36 -8.00 -25.80
N THR A 731 -20.25 -8.62 -26.20
CA THR A 731 -19.64 -9.73 -25.44
C THR A 731 -18.94 -9.26 -24.16
N GLY A 732 -18.69 -7.95 -24.05
CA GLY A 732 -18.01 -7.34 -22.91
C GLY A 732 -16.48 -7.52 -22.94
N ALA A 733 -15.92 -7.92 -24.09
CA ALA A 733 -14.49 -8.07 -24.29
C ALA A 733 -13.79 -6.72 -24.11
N ARG A 734 -14.03 -5.75 -24.99
CA ARG A 734 -13.47 -4.40 -24.87
C ARG A 734 -14.42 -3.38 -25.50
N GLY A 735 -14.57 -2.23 -24.84
CA GLY A 735 -15.50 -1.20 -25.27
C GLY A 735 -16.93 -1.43 -24.75
N SER A 736 -17.79 -0.45 -25.00
CA SER A 736 -19.18 -0.46 -24.59
C SER A 736 -20.05 0.04 -25.74
N MET A 737 -21.36 -0.26 -25.70
CA MET A 737 -22.30 0.33 -26.66
C MET A 737 -22.29 1.86 -26.59
N LEU A 738 -22.08 2.45 -25.41
CA LEU A 738 -21.95 3.89 -25.25
C LEU A 738 -20.75 4.45 -26.05
N ASN A 739 -19.59 3.77 -26.01
CA ASN A 739 -18.43 4.23 -26.76
C ASN A 739 -18.66 4.14 -28.27
N LEU A 740 -19.33 3.07 -28.74
CA LEU A 740 -19.74 2.95 -30.14
C LEU A 740 -20.71 4.07 -30.54
N THR A 741 -21.66 4.41 -29.69
CA THR A 741 -22.56 5.56 -29.89
C THR A 741 -21.78 6.87 -30.04
N GLN A 742 -20.74 7.09 -29.24
CA GLN A 742 -19.92 8.31 -29.36
C GLN A 742 -19.09 8.34 -30.65
N MET A 743 -18.62 7.17 -31.11
CA MET A 743 -17.84 7.06 -32.34
C MET A 743 -18.71 7.22 -33.59
N ALA A 744 -19.91 6.64 -33.62
CA ALA A 744 -20.78 6.59 -34.79
C ALA A 744 -21.89 7.67 -34.79
N ALA A 745 -22.56 7.91 -33.66
CA ALA A 745 -23.76 8.73 -33.57
C ALA A 745 -23.51 10.15 -33.05
N ALA A 746 -23.25 10.31 -31.75
CA ALA A 746 -23.02 11.61 -31.11
C ALA A 746 -22.26 11.45 -29.79
N VAL A 747 -21.29 12.34 -29.52
CA VAL A 747 -20.53 12.33 -28.26
C VAL A 747 -21.43 12.71 -27.06
N GLY A 748 -22.31 13.68 -27.24
CA GLY A 748 -23.31 14.14 -26.27
C GLY A 748 -22.80 15.20 -25.29
N GLN A 749 -23.52 15.36 -24.18
CA GLN A 749 -23.29 16.43 -23.20
C GLN A 749 -21.91 16.32 -22.52
N GLN A 750 -21.13 17.40 -22.57
CA GLN A 750 -19.90 17.56 -21.79
C GLN A 750 -20.21 18.23 -20.45
N SER A 751 -19.63 17.73 -19.37
CA SER A 751 -19.86 18.26 -18.02
C SER A 751 -18.55 18.57 -17.32
N VAL A 752 -18.63 19.50 -16.36
CA VAL A 752 -17.58 19.78 -15.38
C VAL A 752 -18.20 19.79 -13.98
N ARG A 753 -17.73 18.93 -13.09
CA ARG A 753 -18.20 18.77 -11.70
C ARG A 753 -19.71 18.55 -11.59
N GLY A 754 -20.24 17.74 -12.50
CA GLY A 754 -21.66 17.37 -12.54
C GLY A 754 -22.61 18.45 -13.10
N LYS A 755 -22.08 19.59 -13.58
CA LYS A 755 -22.87 20.64 -14.24
C LYS A 755 -22.47 20.76 -15.72
N ARG A 756 -23.36 21.33 -16.54
CA ARG A 756 -22.99 21.77 -17.90
C ARG A 756 -21.91 22.86 -17.83
N ILE A 757 -21.22 23.09 -18.95
CA ILE A 757 -20.09 24.02 -18.97
C ILE A 757 -20.62 25.46 -18.87
N GLU A 758 -20.29 26.15 -17.78
CA GLU A 758 -20.66 27.57 -17.57
C GLU A 758 -19.44 28.50 -17.47
N ARG A 759 -18.25 27.95 -17.14
CA ARG A 759 -17.05 28.77 -16.90
C ARG A 759 -16.51 29.30 -18.23
N GLY A 760 -16.43 30.61 -18.36
CA GLY A 760 -15.99 31.28 -19.58
C GLY A 760 -15.99 32.81 -19.44
N TYR A 761 -16.46 33.50 -20.47
CA TYR A 761 -16.68 34.94 -20.48
C TYR A 761 -17.91 35.33 -19.62
N THR A 762 -18.08 36.62 -19.35
CA THR A 762 -19.29 37.12 -18.68
C THR A 762 -20.54 36.75 -19.50
N GLU A 763 -21.47 36.03 -18.86
CA GLU A 763 -22.75 35.55 -19.42
C GLU A 763 -22.66 34.58 -20.62
N ARG A 764 -21.48 34.04 -20.95
CA ARG A 764 -21.32 33.05 -22.04
C ARG A 764 -20.05 32.23 -21.89
N THR A 765 -20.05 31.01 -22.39
CA THR A 765 -18.88 30.11 -22.30
C THR A 765 -17.76 30.53 -23.25
N LEU A 766 -18.08 30.74 -24.52
CA LEU A 766 -17.16 31.11 -25.60
C LEU A 766 -17.58 32.43 -26.26
N PRO A 767 -16.66 33.15 -26.91
CA PRO A 767 -16.97 34.43 -27.56
C PRO A 767 -17.86 34.28 -28.81
N HIS A 768 -18.03 33.05 -29.30
CA HIS A 768 -18.85 32.69 -30.46
C HIS A 768 -20.36 32.66 -30.17
N PHE A 769 -20.76 32.70 -28.90
CA PHE A 769 -22.17 32.67 -28.50
C PHE A 769 -22.65 34.05 -28.04
N GLU A 770 -23.95 34.27 -28.14
CA GLU A 770 -24.60 35.44 -27.57
C GLU A 770 -24.55 35.41 -26.03
N LYS A 771 -24.66 36.58 -25.41
CA LYS A 771 -24.70 36.68 -23.94
C LYS A 771 -26.04 36.13 -23.45
N GLY A 772 -26.00 35.29 -22.43
CA GLY A 772 -27.18 34.67 -21.83
C GLY A 772 -27.67 33.42 -22.54
N ASP A 773 -26.98 32.94 -23.58
CA ASP A 773 -27.37 31.72 -24.29
C ASP A 773 -27.31 30.47 -23.37
N LEU A 774 -28.42 29.73 -23.32
CA LEU A 774 -28.61 28.49 -22.55
C LEU A 774 -28.81 27.24 -23.43
N SER A 775 -28.70 27.41 -24.75
CA SER A 775 -28.82 26.34 -25.74
C SER A 775 -27.90 25.14 -25.43
N PRO A 776 -28.23 23.92 -25.91
CA PRO A 776 -27.37 22.76 -25.71
C PRO A 776 -25.93 23.00 -26.21
N LEU A 777 -25.76 23.59 -27.40
CA LEU A 777 -24.46 23.86 -27.99
C LEU A 777 -23.63 24.84 -27.16
N SER A 778 -24.22 25.95 -26.71
CA SER A 778 -23.51 26.98 -25.92
C SER A 778 -23.04 26.47 -24.56
N LYS A 779 -23.70 25.43 -24.03
CA LYS A 779 -23.37 24.77 -22.77
C LYS A 779 -22.63 23.44 -22.95
N GLY A 780 -22.09 23.19 -24.14
CA GLY A 780 -21.15 22.09 -24.39
C GLY A 780 -21.81 20.75 -24.72
N PHE A 781 -22.97 20.73 -25.37
CA PHE A 781 -23.47 19.53 -26.03
C PHE A 781 -22.78 19.34 -27.39
N VAL A 782 -22.22 18.15 -27.61
CA VAL A 782 -21.52 17.79 -28.85
C VAL A 782 -22.43 16.90 -29.68
N TYR A 783 -22.91 17.43 -30.81
CA TYR A 783 -23.79 16.73 -31.75
C TYR A 783 -23.01 15.81 -32.68
N SER A 784 -21.79 16.20 -33.04
CA SER A 784 -20.92 15.42 -33.92
C SER A 784 -20.44 14.14 -33.24
N SER A 785 -20.23 13.08 -34.03
CA SER A 785 -19.51 11.88 -33.61
C SER A 785 -18.02 12.01 -33.88
N PHE A 786 -17.20 11.14 -33.29
CA PHE A 786 -15.76 11.11 -33.59
C PHE A 786 -15.48 10.76 -35.07
N ARG A 787 -16.35 9.95 -35.71
CA ARG A 787 -16.25 9.61 -37.14
C ARG A 787 -16.55 10.79 -38.05
N ARG A 788 -17.54 11.61 -37.70
CA ARG A 788 -17.93 12.81 -38.46
C ARG A 788 -16.90 13.94 -38.31
N GLY A 789 -16.25 14.00 -37.15
CA GLY A 789 -15.29 15.05 -36.79
C GLY A 789 -15.95 16.18 -36.02
N LEU A 790 -15.24 16.70 -35.01
CA LEU A 790 -15.75 17.74 -34.13
C LEU A 790 -15.51 19.13 -34.72
N THR A 791 -16.48 20.04 -34.56
CA THR A 791 -16.26 21.47 -34.84
C THR A 791 -15.27 22.08 -33.84
N PRO A 792 -14.65 23.25 -34.12
CA PRO A 792 -13.72 23.89 -33.19
C PRO A 792 -14.30 24.14 -31.79
N VAL A 793 -15.58 24.49 -31.72
CA VAL A 793 -16.33 24.72 -30.49
C VAL A 793 -16.53 23.41 -29.71
N GLU A 794 -17.01 22.37 -30.40
CA GLU A 794 -17.21 21.03 -29.80
C GLU A 794 -15.89 20.42 -29.31
N PHE A 795 -14.82 20.55 -30.08
CA PHE A 795 -13.48 20.10 -29.69
C PHE A 795 -13.02 20.79 -28.40
N PHE A 796 -13.21 22.11 -28.29
CA PHE A 796 -12.83 22.85 -27.09
C PHE A 796 -13.64 22.42 -25.87
N PHE A 797 -14.96 22.23 -26.01
CA PHE A 797 -15.79 21.71 -24.93
C PHE A 797 -15.42 20.29 -24.50
N HIS A 798 -15.08 19.43 -25.46
CA HIS A 798 -14.59 18.09 -25.16
C HIS A 798 -13.26 18.13 -24.40
N ALA A 799 -12.34 19.01 -24.80
CA ALA A 799 -11.05 19.20 -24.11
C ALA A 799 -11.23 19.70 -22.66
N ILE A 800 -12.23 20.55 -22.39
CA ILE A 800 -12.57 20.99 -21.02
C ILE A 800 -12.96 19.78 -20.15
N SER A 801 -13.85 18.91 -20.64
CA SER A 801 -14.28 17.72 -19.90
C SER A 801 -13.14 16.72 -19.73
N GLY A 802 -12.29 16.54 -20.75
CA GLY A 802 -11.10 15.69 -20.67
C GLY A 802 -10.13 16.11 -19.55
N ARG A 803 -9.97 17.42 -19.31
CA ARG A 803 -9.13 17.92 -18.19
C ARG A 803 -9.67 17.55 -16.82
N GLU A 804 -10.99 17.49 -16.65
CA GLU A 804 -11.58 17.04 -15.38
C GLU A 804 -11.16 15.61 -15.07
N GLY A 805 -11.29 14.69 -16.05
CA GLY A 805 -10.92 13.29 -15.88
C GLY A 805 -9.45 13.10 -15.46
N LEU A 806 -8.53 13.87 -16.05
CA LEU A 806 -7.10 13.84 -15.70
C LEU A 806 -6.84 14.34 -14.26
N VAL A 807 -7.47 15.45 -13.87
CA VAL A 807 -7.28 16.05 -12.54
C VAL A 807 -7.90 15.19 -11.45
N ASP A 808 -9.12 14.69 -11.65
CA ASP A 808 -9.84 13.88 -10.66
C ASP A 808 -9.09 12.57 -10.38
N THR A 809 -8.56 11.93 -11.41
CA THR A 809 -7.77 10.69 -11.28
C THR A 809 -6.51 10.92 -10.46
N ALA A 810 -5.81 12.04 -10.69
CA ALA A 810 -4.60 12.39 -9.94
C ALA A 810 -4.89 12.73 -8.46
N VAL A 811 -5.92 13.54 -8.19
CA VAL A 811 -6.22 14.05 -6.83
C VAL A 811 -6.79 12.96 -5.92
N ARG A 812 -7.68 12.09 -6.44
CA ARG A 812 -8.32 11.04 -5.64
C ARG A 812 -7.33 10.06 -5.01
N THR A 813 -6.20 9.83 -5.68
CA THR A 813 -5.14 8.92 -5.22
C THR A 813 -4.57 9.32 -3.85
N ALA A 814 -4.37 10.61 -3.60
CA ALA A 814 -3.81 11.10 -2.34
C ALA A 814 -4.75 10.86 -1.15
N GLN A 815 -6.05 11.14 -1.32
CA GLN A 815 -7.06 10.95 -0.29
C GLN A 815 -7.30 9.46 0.00
N SER A 816 -7.45 8.66 -1.06
CA SER A 816 -7.66 7.21 -0.95
C SER A 816 -6.50 6.53 -0.25
N GLY A 817 -5.25 6.81 -0.65
CA GLY A 817 -4.06 6.22 -0.03
C GLY A 817 -3.88 6.63 1.44
N TYR A 818 -4.19 7.88 1.78
CA TYR A 818 -4.13 8.33 3.18
C TYR A 818 -5.21 7.66 4.05
N MET A 819 -6.44 7.56 3.53
CA MET A 819 -7.53 6.88 4.21
C MET A 819 -7.20 5.39 4.44
N TYR A 820 -6.76 4.69 3.40
CA TYR A 820 -6.35 3.29 3.48
C TYR A 820 -5.29 3.10 4.56
N ARG A 821 -4.24 3.93 4.56
CA ARG A 821 -3.18 3.87 5.57
C ARG A 821 -3.72 4.02 6.99
N ARG A 822 -4.63 4.98 7.22
CA ARG A 822 -5.22 5.20 8.55
C ARG A 822 -6.00 3.98 9.03
N LEU A 823 -6.77 3.37 8.14
CA LEU A 823 -7.54 2.16 8.45
C LEU A 823 -6.64 0.95 8.65
N GLN A 824 -5.65 0.75 7.78
CA GLN A 824 -4.67 -0.33 7.90
C GLN A 824 -3.94 -0.27 9.23
N SER A 825 -3.40 0.90 9.61
CA SER A 825 -2.70 1.05 10.90
C SER A 825 -3.61 0.88 12.11
N ALA A 826 -4.93 1.02 11.97
CA ALA A 826 -5.88 0.82 13.06
C ALA A 826 -6.33 -0.66 13.21
N ILE A 827 -6.32 -1.42 12.12
CA ILE A 827 -6.92 -2.78 12.05
C ILE A 827 -5.86 -3.88 11.90
N GLN A 828 -4.61 -3.55 11.58
CA GLN A 828 -3.52 -4.53 11.34
C GLN A 828 -3.27 -5.53 12.50
N ASP A 829 -3.65 -5.17 13.72
CA ASP A 829 -3.45 -6.01 14.91
C ASP A 829 -4.59 -7.02 15.13
N PHE A 830 -5.64 -6.99 14.31
CA PHE A 830 -6.80 -7.85 14.46
C PHE A 830 -6.51 -9.22 13.85
N TYR A 831 -6.87 -10.28 14.57
CA TYR A 831 -6.78 -11.66 14.12
C TYR A 831 -8.03 -12.45 14.52
N VAL A 832 -8.31 -13.52 13.77
CA VAL A 832 -9.34 -14.49 14.11
C VAL A 832 -8.70 -15.57 14.97
N ALA A 833 -9.13 -15.70 16.22
CA ALA A 833 -8.68 -16.74 17.14
C ALA A 833 -9.31 -18.09 16.79
N TYR A 834 -8.76 -19.19 17.34
CA TYR A 834 -9.24 -20.55 17.07
C TYR A 834 -10.71 -20.80 17.45
N ASP A 835 -11.26 -20.00 18.37
CA ASP A 835 -12.67 -20.04 18.77
C ASP A 835 -13.61 -19.25 17.83
N GLY A 836 -13.08 -18.66 16.75
CA GLY A 836 -13.84 -17.85 15.78
C GLY A 836 -14.08 -16.40 16.21
N THR A 837 -13.56 -15.98 17.36
CA THR A 837 -13.63 -14.59 17.83
C THR A 837 -12.58 -13.71 17.12
N VAL A 838 -12.90 -12.44 16.88
CA VAL A 838 -11.91 -11.45 16.40
C VAL A 838 -11.35 -10.73 17.59
N ARG A 839 -10.03 -10.77 17.77
CA ARG A 839 -9.33 -10.14 18.89
C ARG A 839 -8.24 -9.20 18.39
N ASN A 840 -7.90 -8.19 19.20
CA ASN A 840 -6.71 -7.38 18.97
C ASN A 840 -5.47 -8.00 19.62
N SER A 841 -4.30 -7.40 19.42
CA SER A 841 -3.01 -7.80 20.01
C SER A 841 -2.98 -7.82 21.54
N GLU A 842 -3.86 -7.03 22.20
CA GLU A 842 -4.03 -7.01 23.67
C GLU A 842 -4.98 -8.10 24.19
N GLY A 843 -5.58 -8.90 23.30
CA GLY A 843 -6.53 -9.96 23.66
C GLY A 843 -7.97 -9.49 23.90
N MET A 844 -8.28 -8.22 23.61
CA MET A 844 -9.65 -7.70 23.67
C MET A 844 -10.49 -8.26 22.51
N ILE A 845 -11.69 -8.73 22.83
CA ILE A 845 -12.67 -9.20 21.84
C ILE A 845 -13.30 -7.99 21.14
N ILE A 846 -13.15 -7.95 19.82
CA ILE A 846 -13.76 -6.96 18.93
C ILE A 846 -15.06 -7.50 18.35
N GLN A 847 -15.08 -8.78 17.96
CA GLN A 847 -16.27 -9.50 17.51
C GLN A 847 -16.31 -10.89 18.13
N PHE A 848 -17.50 -11.31 18.60
CA PHE A 848 -17.69 -12.66 19.15
C PHE A 848 -17.68 -13.75 18.07
N ARG A 849 -18.03 -13.39 16.84
CA ARG A 849 -17.95 -14.26 15.67
C ARG A 849 -17.53 -13.41 14.48
N TYR A 850 -16.48 -13.83 13.78
CA TYR A 850 -16.00 -13.13 12.59
C TYR A 850 -17.14 -12.93 11.58
N GLY A 851 -17.41 -11.69 11.19
CA GLY A 851 -18.42 -11.39 10.16
C GLY A 851 -19.86 -11.84 10.50
N GLU A 852 -20.18 -12.05 11.78
CA GLU A 852 -21.46 -12.62 12.29
C GLU A 852 -21.71 -14.09 11.91
N ASP A 853 -21.24 -14.56 10.75
CA ASP A 853 -21.48 -15.92 10.23
C ASP A 853 -20.22 -16.82 10.22
N GLY A 854 -19.03 -16.27 10.43
CA GLY A 854 -17.76 -16.98 10.40
C GLY A 854 -17.25 -17.34 9.00
N VAL A 855 -17.81 -16.75 7.94
CA VAL A 855 -17.45 -17.10 6.55
C VAL A 855 -16.48 -16.09 5.95
N ASP A 856 -15.36 -16.58 5.41
CA ASP A 856 -14.43 -15.75 4.63
C ASP A 856 -15.11 -15.30 3.32
N PRO A 857 -15.21 -13.98 3.03
CA PRO A 857 -15.78 -13.48 1.78
C PRO A 857 -15.16 -14.12 0.53
N ALA A 858 -13.87 -14.48 0.55
CA ALA A 858 -13.20 -15.16 -0.57
C ALA A 858 -13.77 -16.56 -0.87
N ARG A 859 -14.34 -17.22 0.15
CA ARG A 859 -14.92 -18.57 0.08
C ARG A 859 -16.46 -18.57 0.01
N SER A 860 -17.08 -17.40 0.18
CA SER A 860 -18.53 -17.22 0.05
C SER A 860 -19.00 -17.25 -1.41
N ASP A 861 -20.30 -17.48 -1.65
CA ASP A 861 -20.92 -17.26 -2.96
C ASP A 861 -21.39 -15.81 -3.06
N HIS A 862 -20.46 -14.91 -3.40
CA HIS A 862 -20.72 -13.48 -3.52
C HIS A 862 -21.40 -12.85 -2.28
N GLY A 863 -20.89 -13.17 -1.09
CA GLY A 863 -21.40 -12.68 0.19
C GLY A 863 -22.46 -13.57 0.84
N LYS A 864 -22.98 -14.60 0.14
CA LYS A 864 -23.82 -15.62 0.77
C LYS A 864 -22.94 -16.75 1.34
N PRO A 865 -23.14 -17.17 2.60
CA PRO A 865 -22.44 -18.33 3.17
C PRO A 865 -22.67 -19.60 2.35
N VAL A 866 -23.93 -19.84 1.97
CA VAL A 866 -24.38 -20.98 1.19
C VAL A 866 -25.53 -20.52 0.29
N ASP A 867 -25.43 -20.73 -1.02
CA ASP A 867 -26.54 -20.48 -1.95
C ASP A 867 -27.38 -21.76 -2.12
N VAL A 868 -28.44 -21.86 -1.31
CA VAL A 868 -29.31 -23.04 -1.26
C VAL A 868 -30.08 -23.23 -2.57
N GLU A 869 -30.60 -22.16 -3.17
CA GLU A 869 -31.38 -22.23 -4.42
C GLU A 869 -30.54 -22.81 -5.56
N LYS A 870 -29.28 -22.37 -5.65
CA LYS A 870 -28.33 -22.84 -6.64
C LYS A 870 -27.99 -24.32 -6.45
N ILE A 871 -27.77 -24.75 -5.20
CA ILE A 871 -27.52 -26.16 -4.87
C ILE A 871 -28.74 -27.01 -5.25
N VAL A 872 -29.95 -26.57 -4.92
CA VAL A 872 -31.20 -27.29 -5.26
C VAL A 872 -31.35 -27.41 -6.76
N LYS A 873 -31.21 -26.31 -7.52
CA LYS A 873 -31.26 -26.33 -9.00
C LYS A 873 -30.24 -27.31 -9.58
N LYS A 874 -29.03 -27.33 -9.02
CA LYS A 874 -27.97 -28.24 -9.47
C LYS A 874 -28.29 -29.71 -9.19
N VAL A 875 -28.83 -30.03 -8.01
CA VAL A 875 -29.22 -31.41 -7.66
C VAL A 875 -30.41 -31.86 -8.50
N ALA A 876 -31.38 -30.98 -8.76
CA ALA A 876 -32.51 -31.27 -9.63
C ALA A 876 -32.04 -31.65 -11.06
N LEU A 877 -31.06 -30.92 -11.61
CA LEU A 877 -30.45 -31.25 -12.91
C LEU A 877 -29.74 -32.60 -12.95
N LYS A 878 -29.32 -33.15 -11.80
CA LYS A 878 -28.79 -34.53 -11.69
C LYS A 878 -29.89 -35.59 -11.66
N GLY A 879 -31.10 -35.26 -11.21
CA GLY A 879 -32.22 -36.21 -11.06
C GLY A 879 -33.02 -36.48 -12.35
N GLU A 880 -32.91 -35.61 -13.35
CA GLU A 880 -33.53 -35.76 -14.67
C GLU A 880 -32.56 -36.38 -15.71
N ALA A 881 -31.65 -37.26 -15.28
CA ALA A 881 -30.64 -37.89 -16.13
C ALA A 881 -30.88 -39.38 -16.31
#